data_AF-A0A812R6K6-F1
#
_entry.id   AF-A0A812R6K6-F1
#
_cell.length_a   1.000
_cell.length_b   1.000
_cell.length_c   1.000
_cell.angle_alpha   90.00
_cell.angle_beta   90.00
_cell.angle_gamma   90.00
#
_symmetry.space_group_name_H-M   'P 1'
#
loop_
_entity.id
_entity.type
_entity.pdbx_description
1 polymer ?
#
loop_
_entity_poly.entity_id
_entity_poly.type
_entity_poly.pdbx_seq_one_letter_code
_entity_poly.pdbx_strand_id
1 'polypeptide(L)'
;ASLLVERLVSDFDLAPEPLRKAPTYKETVTKHACCAAMLHFLGLLEAMCPGKEFPELRGQLMHQFHHGYLDTDLVHVLESAVPPADLKSVSAFRAVVVQIETQAQAEMDATQAEHARQVREATLAQITALVESDIKALRQRTPDHVLKAIAAAKDLKYVKDRQMQGDNFVHTWMAEYCHCEMLDETLSCKGNNVLPNVLKYLGQFRGIAGTQPLDQVFWAFGVVVFYQAAWDDRFQFRYVLCLCDYTVLPANVDYVRDSVELLANLLASSSNNVGLLQLPLPHRSMASSTSVKHRRTVEDLLLKAKINADSVTALLFEKPADASASDKRSLTQTCLTCLFSGFDATSWSASRVLQECRMGPFPLLKVADFLGYETSRKGVPLHEGILDAFMDGMGFSETDRLVIVDLCPNRQAEFARAAVNKMIASEGKSCMRYVGLFRPEHADVKAELSGKIYSWWDNSSAAPAKRRAGDDVDLEAATVQLQILSLQGSKPIWPSSLEDKFPCGTPEHAKLLALRQEFLNEFPKPRALSQMGRQASSVSQQTQRLAAECDYSQDGEPLDVERCVDLATVPVAELKETMLPLDDDEALFGFRYDVAPTVSCKTSVFKPAALSKEETENVRAVSLAALFSGNYDRLPRNKIATVAWEAVVLQPLRAFHYVCIITVAAANDKRLSGILRGVNRVIEQITLVQLSLFMLQVTVSGTPPKIMPIKPKIYLTCSVRLPPQSWCKVSS
;
A
#
# COMPACT_ATOMS: atom_id res chain seq x y z
N ALA A 1 5.01 58.73 -86.63
CA ALA A 1 5.39 59.68 -87.69
C ALA A 1 6.85 60.12 -87.60
N SER A 2 7.36 60.56 -86.44
CA SER A 2 8.75 61.04 -86.28
C SER A 2 9.81 60.04 -86.78
N LEU A 3 9.75 58.78 -86.32
CA LEU A 3 10.75 57.75 -86.67
C LEU A 3 10.84 57.45 -88.18
N LEU A 4 9.70 57.45 -88.89
CA LEU A 4 9.71 57.23 -90.33
C LEU A 4 10.43 58.36 -91.06
N VAL A 5 10.18 59.62 -90.68
CA VAL A 5 10.83 60.78 -91.28
C VAL A 5 12.34 60.73 -91.01
N GLU A 6 12.74 60.47 -89.77
CA GLU A 6 14.15 60.32 -89.40
C GLU A 6 14.84 59.20 -90.19
N ARG A 7 14.16 58.06 -90.40
CA ARG A 7 14.67 56.95 -91.21
C ARG A 7 14.84 57.36 -92.69
N LEU A 8 13.84 58.02 -93.28
CA LEU A 8 13.91 58.47 -94.68
C LEU A 8 15.00 59.52 -94.91
N VAL A 9 15.19 60.45 -93.96
CA VAL A 9 16.28 61.42 -94.00
C VAL A 9 17.63 60.72 -93.90
N SER A 10 17.79 59.78 -92.94
CA SER A 10 19.02 59.00 -92.79
C SER A 10 19.38 58.24 -94.07
N ASP A 11 18.42 57.56 -94.71
CA ASP A 11 18.67 56.86 -95.97
C ASP A 11 19.07 57.79 -97.11
N PHE A 12 18.44 58.97 -97.20
CA PHE A 12 18.79 59.98 -98.20
C PHE A 12 20.19 60.55 -97.97
N ASP A 13 20.56 60.82 -96.72
CA ASP A 13 21.85 61.40 -96.37
C ASP A 13 23.01 60.41 -96.51
N LEU A 14 22.78 59.13 -96.16
CA LEU A 14 23.74 58.03 -96.31
C LEU A 14 23.98 57.65 -97.78
N ALA A 15 23.03 57.91 -98.68
CA ALA A 15 23.23 57.71 -100.10
C ALA A 15 24.26 58.73 -100.65
N PRO A 16 25.25 58.28 -101.44
CA PRO A 16 26.15 59.17 -102.17
C PRO A 16 25.34 60.19 -102.98
N GLU A 17 25.77 61.44 -103.02
CA GLU A 17 25.05 62.56 -103.66
C GLU A 17 24.40 62.24 -105.03
N PRO A 18 25.06 61.56 -105.99
CA PRO A 18 24.44 61.23 -107.28
C PRO A 18 23.36 60.14 -107.22
N LEU A 19 23.29 59.39 -106.12
CA LEU A 19 22.32 58.31 -105.89
C LEU A 19 21.15 58.73 -105.00
N ARG A 20 21.16 59.97 -104.49
CA ARG A 20 20.08 60.52 -103.67
C ARG A 20 18.81 60.65 -104.51
N LYS A 21 17.80 59.84 -104.19
CA LYS A 21 16.49 59.84 -104.84
C LYS A 21 15.39 59.89 -103.81
N ALA A 22 14.28 60.52 -104.16
CA ALA A 22 13.07 60.46 -103.34
C ALA A 22 12.60 59.00 -103.26
N PRO A 23 12.21 58.52 -102.06
CA PRO A 23 11.71 57.16 -101.89
C PRO A 23 10.40 56.98 -102.65
N THR A 24 10.22 55.82 -103.27
CA THR A 24 8.96 55.45 -103.89
C THR A 24 7.90 55.14 -102.82
N TYR A 25 6.62 55.14 -103.21
CA TYR A 25 5.52 54.75 -102.30
C TYR A 25 5.74 53.34 -101.72
N LYS A 26 6.13 52.37 -102.55
CA LYS A 26 6.37 50.98 -102.11
C LYS A 26 7.47 50.89 -101.06
N GLU A 27 8.61 51.56 -101.31
CA GLU A 27 9.72 51.61 -100.34
C GLU A 27 9.29 52.30 -99.03
N THR A 28 8.49 53.36 -99.13
CA THR A 28 8.01 54.12 -97.98
C THR A 28 7.07 53.29 -97.10
N VAL A 29 6.17 52.50 -97.72
CA VAL A 29 5.25 51.60 -96.99
C VAL A 29 6.01 50.50 -96.26
N THR A 30 7.00 49.87 -96.90
CA THR A 30 7.84 48.86 -96.25
C THR A 30 8.61 49.46 -95.07
N LYS A 31 9.24 50.64 -95.25
CA LYS A 31 9.95 51.33 -94.15
C LYS A 31 9.03 51.75 -93.01
N HIS A 32 7.80 52.16 -93.31
CA HIS A 32 6.79 52.46 -92.29
C HIS A 32 6.46 51.21 -91.45
N ALA A 33 6.29 50.05 -92.08
CA ALA A 33 6.08 48.79 -91.39
C ALA A 33 7.29 48.41 -90.51
N CYS A 34 8.52 48.55 -91.01
CA CYS A 34 9.73 48.33 -90.23
C CYS A 34 9.85 49.28 -89.03
N CYS A 35 9.47 50.56 -89.18
CA CYS A 35 9.43 51.51 -88.06
C CYS A 35 8.46 51.06 -86.96
N ALA A 36 7.28 50.54 -87.34
CA ALA A 36 6.30 50.02 -86.39
C ALA A 36 6.82 48.77 -85.67
N ALA A 37 7.44 47.84 -86.40
CA ALA A 37 8.06 46.64 -85.83
C ALA A 37 9.21 47.00 -84.87
N MET A 38 10.06 47.94 -85.25
CA MET A 38 11.17 48.42 -84.41
C MET A 38 10.66 49.01 -83.09
N LEU A 39 9.64 49.86 -83.13
CA LEU A 39 9.03 50.42 -81.92
C LEU A 39 8.40 49.33 -81.03
N HIS A 40 7.75 48.34 -81.63
CA HIS A 40 7.19 47.21 -80.90
C HIS A 40 8.29 46.41 -80.17
N PHE A 41 9.36 46.03 -80.88
CA PHE A 41 10.47 45.31 -80.28
C PHE A 41 11.25 46.12 -79.23
N LEU A 42 11.39 47.43 -79.43
CA LEU A 42 11.96 48.29 -78.37
C LEU A 42 11.08 48.30 -77.12
N GLY A 43 9.74 48.31 -77.26
CA GLY A 43 8.83 48.21 -76.11
C GLY A 43 8.90 46.86 -75.39
N LEU A 44 9.05 45.75 -76.14
CA LEU A 44 9.28 44.44 -75.55
C LEU A 44 10.63 44.36 -74.83
N LEU A 45 11.68 44.94 -75.43
CA LEU A 45 13.01 45.00 -74.82
C LEU A 45 13.00 45.87 -73.56
N GLU A 46 12.30 47.00 -73.56
CA GLU A 46 12.14 47.88 -72.39
C GLU A 46 11.51 47.13 -71.21
N ALA A 47 10.52 46.28 -71.48
CA ALA A 47 9.88 45.46 -70.46
C ALA A 47 10.79 44.37 -69.88
N MET A 48 11.76 43.87 -70.65
CA MET A 48 12.70 42.81 -70.22
C MET A 48 13.98 43.36 -69.59
N CYS A 49 14.40 44.56 -69.98
CA CYS A 49 15.69 45.11 -69.62
C CYS A 49 15.64 45.86 -68.28
N PRO A 50 16.66 45.72 -67.40
CA PRO A 50 16.82 46.62 -66.26
C PRO A 50 16.85 48.08 -66.73
N GLY A 51 16.07 48.96 -66.10
CA GLY A 51 15.81 50.32 -66.60
C GLY A 51 17.04 51.22 -66.79
N LYS A 52 18.22 50.83 -66.28
CA LYS A 52 19.49 51.55 -66.47
C LYS A 52 20.21 51.21 -67.78
N GLU A 53 20.01 50.00 -68.30
CA GLU A 53 20.71 49.50 -69.50
C GLU A 53 19.91 49.76 -70.79
N PHE A 54 18.59 49.92 -70.66
CA PHE A 54 17.70 50.15 -71.81
C PHE A 54 18.06 51.38 -72.66
N PRO A 55 18.39 52.56 -72.10
CA PRO A 55 18.71 53.73 -72.92
C PRO A 55 19.92 53.53 -73.85
N GLU A 56 20.93 52.81 -73.37
CA GLU A 56 22.14 52.49 -74.15
C GLU A 56 21.83 51.47 -75.26
N LEU A 57 21.18 50.37 -74.91
CA LEU A 57 20.77 49.33 -75.85
C LEU A 57 19.84 49.87 -76.93
N ARG A 58 18.86 50.71 -76.53
CA ARG A 58 17.99 51.44 -77.45
C ARG A 58 18.80 52.32 -78.39
N GLY A 59 19.79 53.05 -77.89
CA GLY A 59 20.67 53.89 -78.71
C GLY A 59 21.42 53.09 -79.78
N GLN A 60 22.00 51.95 -79.41
CA GLN A 60 22.72 51.07 -80.32
C GLN A 60 21.79 50.44 -81.38
N LEU A 61 20.64 49.93 -80.97
CA LEU A 61 19.67 49.31 -81.87
C LEU A 61 19.04 50.32 -82.82
N MET A 62 18.72 51.53 -82.33
CA MET A 62 18.23 52.64 -83.16
C MET A 62 19.29 53.08 -84.16
N HIS A 63 20.56 53.13 -83.77
CA HIS A 63 21.65 53.42 -84.70
C HIS A 63 21.75 52.38 -85.82
N GLN A 64 21.66 51.08 -85.51
CA GLN A 64 21.63 50.01 -86.51
C GLN A 64 20.39 50.12 -87.42
N PHE A 65 19.22 50.44 -86.85
CA PHE A 65 17.99 50.67 -87.58
C PHE A 65 18.12 51.83 -88.57
N HIS A 66 18.70 52.97 -88.15
CA HIS A 66 18.91 54.13 -89.02
C HIS A 66 19.91 53.91 -90.17
N HIS A 67 20.71 52.84 -90.13
CA HIS A 67 21.58 52.42 -91.23
C HIS A 67 20.95 51.33 -92.11
N GLY A 68 19.74 50.88 -91.79
CA GLY A 68 19.02 49.85 -92.53
C GLY A 68 19.49 48.42 -92.31
N TYR A 69 20.37 48.19 -91.34
CA TYR A 69 20.89 46.85 -91.05
C TYR A 69 19.83 45.89 -90.53
N LEU A 70 18.72 46.41 -89.99
CA LEU A 70 17.63 45.61 -89.44
C LEU A 70 16.46 45.42 -90.41
N ASP A 71 16.46 46.05 -91.58
CA ASP A 71 15.29 46.09 -92.45
C ASP A 71 14.91 44.69 -92.94
N THR A 72 15.89 43.87 -93.35
CA THR A 72 15.66 42.49 -93.81
C THR A 72 15.04 41.61 -92.71
N ASP A 73 15.57 41.68 -91.49
CA ASP A 73 15.06 40.90 -90.36
C ASP A 73 13.67 41.35 -89.93
N LEU A 74 13.43 42.67 -89.90
CA LEU A 74 12.13 43.22 -89.52
C LEU A 74 11.06 42.90 -90.56
N VAL A 75 11.38 43.00 -91.86
CA VAL A 75 10.47 42.57 -92.94
C VAL A 75 10.20 41.07 -92.84
N HIS A 76 11.23 40.25 -92.65
CA HIS A 76 11.06 38.81 -92.51
C HIS A 76 10.09 38.48 -91.37
N VAL A 77 10.29 39.08 -90.19
CA VAL A 77 9.39 38.88 -89.05
C VAL A 77 7.96 39.33 -89.35
N LEU A 78 7.79 40.48 -90.00
CA LEU A 78 6.47 41.00 -90.37
C LEU A 78 5.74 40.08 -91.35
N GLU A 79 6.48 39.33 -92.18
CA GLU A 79 5.93 38.36 -93.12
C GLU A 79 5.72 36.97 -92.47
N SER A 80 6.56 36.61 -91.50
CA SER A 80 6.62 35.25 -90.94
C SER A 80 5.91 35.07 -89.60
N ALA A 81 5.65 36.13 -88.84
CA ALA A 81 5.12 36.06 -87.48
C ALA A 81 3.92 36.99 -87.24
N VAL A 82 3.00 36.55 -86.39
CA VAL A 82 1.87 37.36 -85.91
C VAL A 82 2.28 38.03 -84.59
N PRO A 83 2.01 39.33 -84.38
CA PRO A 83 2.33 40.00 -83.11
C PRO A 83 1.64 39.34 -81.88
N PRO A 84 2.31 39.29 -80.70
CA PRO A 84 3.66 39.77 -80.45
C PRO A 84 4.73 38.78 -80.98
N ALA A 85 5.71 39.30 -81.72
CA ALA A 85 6.82 38.50 -82.21
C ALA A 85 7.90 38.34 -81.12
N ASP A 86 8.59 37.20 -81.12
CA ASP A 86 9.71 36.94 -80.19
C ASP A 86 10.89 37.86 -80.51
N LEU A 87 11.45 38.56 -79.51
CA LEU A 87 12.65 39.37 -79.66
C LEU A 87 13.82 38.60 -80.28
N LYS A 88 13.92 37.29 -80.03
CA LYS A 88 14.99 36.43 -80.61
C LYS A 88 14.85 36.21 -82.12
N SER A 89 13.71 36.57 -82.71
CA SER A 89 13.47 36.48 -84.16
C SER A 89 14.24 37.52 -84.98
N VAL A 90 14.62 38.65 -84.37
CA VAL A 90 15.49 39.66 -84.98
C VAL A 90 16.92 39.45 -84.47
N SER A 91 17.88 39.28 -85.38
CA SER A 91 19.24 38.86 -85.03
C SER A 91 19.93 39.81 -84.03
N ALA A 92 19.75 41.12 -84.20
CA ALA A 92 20.30 42.14 -83.32
C ALA A 92 19.74 42.12 -81.89
N PHE A 93 18.47 41.74 -81.71
CA PHE A 93 17.85 41.64 -80.39
C PHE A 93 18.22 40.33 -79.68
N ARG A 94 18.49 39.24 -80.43
CA ARG A 94 18.82 37.93 -79.87
C ARG A 94 20.02 37.97 -78.92
N ALA A 95 21.10 38.65 -79.30
CA ALA A 95 22.30 38.74 -78.47
C ALA A 95 22.03 39.45 -77.13
N VAL A 96 21.23 40.51 -77.19
CA VAL A 96 20.83 41.30 -76.01
C VAL A 96 19.93 40.49 -75.08
N VAL A 97 18.95 39.76 -75.61
CA VAL A 97 18.05 38.93 -74.80
C VAL A 97 18.81 37.82 -74.08
N VAL A 98 19.73 37.12 -74.76
CA VAL A 98 20.54 36.07 -74.12
C VAL A 98 21.41 36.63 -72.98
N GLN A 99 21.94 37.83 -73.15
CA GLN A 99 22.71 38.50 -72.10
C GLN A 99 21.84 38.82 -70.87
N ILE A 100 20.65 39.41 -71.08
CA ILE A 100 19.69 39.73 -70.00
C ILE A 100 19.26 38.46 -69.27
N GLU A 101 18.91 37.39 -70.01
CA GLU A 101 18.51 36.11 -69.42
C GLU A 101 19.63 35.48 -68.58
N THR A 102 20.88 35.55 -69.05
CA THR A 102 22.04 35.01 -68.32
C THR A 102 22.31 35.79 -67.03
N GLN A 103 22.18 37.12 -67.07
CA GLN A 103 22.35 37.97 -65.89
C GLN A 103 21.24 37.73 -64.85
N ALA A 104 19.98 37.65 -65.30
CA ALA A 104 18.85 37.34 -64.43
C ALA A 104 18.99 35.96 -63.75
N GLN A 105 19.46 34.94 -64.48
CA GLN A 105 19.71 33.62 -63.92
C GLN A 105 20.82 33.65 -62.85
N ALA A 106 21.92 34.36 -63.10
CA ALA A 106 23.01 34.48 -62.13
C ALA A 106 22.58 35.20 -60.83
N GLU A 107 21.73 36.23 -60.95
CA GLU A 107 21.15 36.91 -59.78
C GLU A 107 20.19 36.00 -58.99
N MET A 108 19.38 35.20 -59.70
CA MET A 108 18.51 34.21 -59.06
C MET A 108 19.32 33.12 -58.33
N ASP A 109 20.39 32.61 -58.95
CA ASP A 109 21.25 31.60 -58.33
C ASP A 109 21.98 32.17 -57.09
N ALA A 110 22.43 33.43 -57.15
CA ALA A 110 23.06 34.11 -56.03
C ALA A 110 22.10 34.33 -54.85
N THR A 111 20.87 34.77 -55.12
CA THR A 111 19.83 34.95 -54.09
C THR A 111 19.39 33.61 -53.49
N GLN A 112 19.28 32.56 -54.30
CA GLN A 112 18.97 31.21 -53.83
C GLN A 112 20.09 30.63 -52.97
N ALA A 113 21.36 30.86 -53.32
CA ALA A 113 22.50 30.45 -52.51
C ALA A 113 22.54 31.16 -51.14
N GLU A 114 22.21 32.45 -51.11
CA GLU A 114 22.11 33.22 -49.86
C GLU A 114 20.95 32.74 -48.99
N HIS A 115 19.78 32.51 -49.58
CA HIS A 115 18.64 31.95 -48.85
C HIS A 115 18.96 30.55 -48.29
N ALA A 116 19.66 29.69 -49.05
CA ALA A 116 20.11 28.39 -48.57
C ALA A 116 21.13 28.48 -47.43
N ARG A 117 21.92 29.55 -47.36
CA ARG A 117 22.80 29.84 -46.21
C ARG A 117 21.98 30.22 -44.97
N GLN A 118 21.04 31.15 -45.11
CA GLN A 118 20.18 31.60 -44.01
C GLN A 118 19.33 30.46 -43.43
N VAL A 119 18.76 29.60 -44.27
CA VAL A 119 18.00 28.42 -43.83
C VAL A 119 18.86 27.45 -43.02
N ARG A 120 20.12 27.24 -43.41
CA ARG A 120 21.05 26.38 -42.65
C ARG A 120 21.39 26.96 -41.29
N GLU A 121 21.67 28.26 -41.21
CA GLU A 121 21.95 28.95 -39.94
C GLU A 121 20.74 28.91 -38.99
N ALA A 122 19.53 29.17 -39.50
CA ALA A 122 18.31 29.08 -38.72
C ALA A 122 18.03 27.65 -38.22
N THR A 123 18.26 26.65 -39.08
CA THR A 123 18.10 25.23 -38.71
C THR A 123 19.07 24.83 -37.59
N LEU A 124 20.32 25.29 -37.64
CA LEU A 124 21.29 25.04 -36.57
C LEU A 124 20.86 25.68 -35.26
N ALA A 125 20.43 26.94 -35.29
CA ALA A 125 19.98 27.65 -34.09
C ALA A 125 18.80 26.93 -33.41
N GLN A 126 17.83 26.44 -34.20
CA GLN A 126 16.72 25.65 -33.69
C GLN A 126 17.19 24.34 -33.05
N ILE A 127 18.07 23.59 -33.72
CA ILE A 127 18.61 22.33 -33.18
C ILE A 127 19.35 22.56 -31.85
N THR A 128 20.19 23.59 -31.77
CA THR A 128 20.93 23.93 -30.55
C THR A 128 19.98 24.21 -29.38
N ALA A 129 18.96 25.05 -29.59
CA ALA A 129 17.99 25.38 -28.55
C ALA A 129 17.22 24.14 -28.06
N LEU A 130 16.84 23.23 -28.96
CA LEU A 130 16.16 21.98 -28.61
C LEU A 130 17.06 21.05 -27.79
N VAL A 131 18.34 20.90 -28.18
CA VAL A 131 19.31 20.06 -27.46
C VAL A 131 19.55 20.60 -26.05
N GLU A 132 19.73 21.92 -25.89
CA GLU A 132 19.93 22.54 -24.57
C GLU A 132 18.70 22.38 -23.65
N SER A 133 17.50 22.52 -24.21
CA SER A 133 16.24 22.29 -23.50
C SER A 133 16.13 20.84 -23.01
N ASP A 134 16.40 19.87 -23.88
CA ASP A 134 16.37 18.45 -23.54
C ASP A 134 17.42 18.10 -22.47
N ILE A 135 18.64 18.65 -22.54
CA ILE A 135 19.69 18.47 -21.50
C ILE A 135 19.21 19.01 -20.15
N LYS A 136 18.58 20.20 -20.14
CA LYS A 136 18.03 20.79 -18.91
C LYS A 136 16.93 19.92 -18.29
N ALA A 137 16.04 19.36 -19.10
CA ALA A 137 15.00 18.43 -18.65
C ALA A 137 15.62 17.14 -18.05
N LEU A 138 16.68 16.62 -18.67
CA LEU A 138 17.41 15.45 -18.16
C LEU A 138 18.10 15.75 -16.81
N ARG A 139 18.72 16.93 -16.65
CA ARG A 139 19.34 17.37 -15.39
C ARG A 139 18.33 17.44 -14.25
N GLN A 140 17.16 18.03 -14.50
CA GLN A 140 16.09 18.15 -13.50
C GLN A 140 15.54 16.79 -13.04
N ARG A 141 15.64 15.77 -13.89
CA ARG A 141 15.08 14.45 -13.61
C ARG A 141 16.08 13.46 -13.03
N THR A 142 17.38 13.78 -12.94
CA THR A 142 18.35 12.88 -12.31
C THR A 142 17.89 12.70 -10.87
N PRO A 143 17.22 11.59 -10.54
CA PRO A 143 16.50 11.52 -9.29
C PRO A 143 17.56 11.46 -8.21
N ASP A 144 17.45 12.38 -7.26
CA ASP A 144 18.31 12.38 -6.09
C ASP A 144 18.26 10.97 -5.52
N HIS A 145 19.36 10.23 -5.62
CA HIS A 145 19.45 8.82 -5.22
C HIS A 145 18.96 8.65 -3.77
N VAL A 146 19.08 9.73 -3.00
CA VAL A 146 18.53 9.93 -1.66
C VAL A 146 17.01 9.74 -1.61
N LEU A 147 16.22 10.32 -2.52
CA LEU A 147 14.76 10.21 -2.52
C LEU A 147 14.28 8.77 -2.81
N LYS A 148 14.93 8.08 -3.76
CA LYS A 148 14.65 6.66 -4.02
C LYS A 148 15.02 5.78 -2.83
N ALA A 149 16.16 6.04 -2.19
CA ALA A 149 16.58 5.33 -0.99
C ALA A 149 15.61 5.57 0.19
N ILE A 150 15.12 6.81 0.35
CA ILE A 150 14.11 7.16 1.37
C ILE A 150 12.79 6.43 1.10
N ALA A 151 12.31 6.39 -0.15
CA ALA A 151 11.09 5.67 -0.51
C ALA A 151 11.22 4.17 -0.22
N ALA A 152 12.32 3.53 -0.67
CA ALA A 152 12.59 2.13 -0.38
C ALA A 152 12.72 1.84 1.13
N ALA A 153 13.33 2.75 1.89
CA ALA A 153 13.42 2.62 3.34
C ALA A 153 12.04 2.73 4.02
N LYS A 154 11.15 3.60 3.53
CA LYS A 154 9.76 3.70 4.01
C LYS A 154 8.97 2.42 3.70
N ASP A 155 9.16 1.83 2.52
CA ASP A 155 8.48 0.58 2.15
C ASP A 155 8.96 -0.60 2.99
N LEU A 156 10.28 -0.72 3.20
CA LEU A 156 10.84 -1.74 4.09
C LEU A 156 10.34 -1.59 5.52
N LYS A 157 10.27 -0.35 6.03
CA LYS A 157 9.70 -0.08 7.35
C LYS A 157 8.23 -0.51 7.42
N TYR A 158 7.44 -0.17 6.41
CA TYR A 158 6.02 -0.54 6.34
C TYR A 158 5.82 -2.06 6.38
N VAL A 159 6.58 -2.79 5.57
CA VAL A 159 6.54 -4.27 5.56
C VAL A 159 6.89 -4.83 6.94
N LYS A 160 7.92 -4.30 7.60
CA LYS A 160 8.32 -4.72 8.94
C LYS A 160 7.25 -4.41 10.00
N ASP A 161 6.68 -3.20 9.98
CA ASP A 161 5.63 -2.80 10.91
C ASP A 161 4.37 -3.67 10.74
N ARG A 162 4.02 -3.99 9.50
CA ARG A 162 2.91 -4.90 9.16
C ARG A 162 3.18 -6.33 9.67
N GLN A 163 4.39 -6.85 9.50
CA GLN A 163 4.77 -8.16 10.02
C GLN A 163 4.69 -8.22 11.55
N MET A 164 5.21 -7.19 12.24
CA MET A 164 5.10 -7.10 13.70
C MET A 164 3.65 -7.02 14.18
N GLN A 165 2.79 -6.31 13.46
CA GLN A 165 1.35 -6.28 13.77
C GLN A 165 0.69 -7.65 13.59
N GLY A 166 1.06 -8.38 12.53
CA GLY A 166 0.58 -9.74 12.31
C GLY A 166 1.04 -10.72 13.37
N ASP A 167 2.31 -10.65 13.77
CA ASP A 167 2.85 -11.50 14.85
C ASP A 167 2.17 -11.20 16.19
N ASN A 168 1.98 -9.92 16.51
CA ASN A 168 1.23 -9.50 17.71
C ASN A 168 -0.22 -9.96 17.66
N PHE A 169 -0.86 -9.85 16.49
CA PHE A 169 -2.23 -10.33 16.29
C PHE A 169 -2.34 -11.83 16.53
N VAL A 170 -1.48 -12.63 15.89
CA VAL A 170 -1.45 -14.09 16.07
C VAL A 170 -1.23 -14.46 17.52
N HIS A 171 -0.29 -13.82 18.21
CA HIS A 171 -0.03 -14.07 19.62
C HIS A 171 -1.26 -13.76 20.49
N THR A 172 -1.91 -12.62 20.25
CA THR A 172 -3.10 -12.20 20.99
C THR A 172 -4.29 -13.11 20.72
N TRP A 173 -4.50 -13.46 19.44
CA TRP A 173 -5.56 -14.35 19.01
C TRP A 173 -5.37 -15.76 19.57
N MET A 174 -4.15 -16.30 19.54
CA MET A 174 -3.87 -17.60 20.16
C MET A 174 -4.09 -17.56 21.67
N ALA A 175 -3.66 -16.49 22.35
CA ALA A 175 -3.91 -16.35 23.78
C ALA A 175 -5.40 -16.30 24.11
N GLU A 176 -6.22 -15.66 23.28
CA GLU A 176 -7.66 -15.51 23.51
C GLU A 176 -8.49 -16.73 23.09
N TYR A 177 -8.14 -17.38 21.97
CA TYR A 177 -8.97 -18.39 21.30
C TYR A 177 -8.38 -19.81 21.33
N CYS A 178 -7.05 -19.95 21.29
CA CYS A 178 -6.37 -21.23 21.08
C CYS A 178 -5.09 -21.35 21.92
N HIS A 179 -5.27 -21.75 23.18
CA HIS A 179 -4.17 -21.94 24.12
C HIS A 179 -3.52 -23.31 23.96
N CYS A 180 -2.28 -23.33 23.45
CA CYS A 180 -1.49 -24.56 23.32
C CYS A 180 -0.31 -24.49 24.30
N GLU A 181 -0.43 -25.22 25.41
CA GLU A 181 0.60 -25.28 26.45
C GLU A 181 1.59 -26.39 26.13
N MET A 182 2.87 -26.04 26.05
CA MET A 182 3.92 -27.01 25.80
C MET A 182 4.32 -27.69 27.12
N LEU A 183 4.01 -28.97 27.23
CA LEU A 183 4.47 -29.86 28.27
C LEU A 183 5.99 -30.02 28.15
N ASP A 184 6.72 -29.83 29.26
CA ASP A 184 8.14 -30.19 29.38
C ASP A 184 8.35 -31.71 29.10
N GLU A 185 9.43 -32.08 28.40
CA GLU A 185 9.83 -33.48 28.15
C GLU A 185 9.90 -34.31 29.44
N THR A 186 10.18 -33.64 30.56
CA THR A 186 10.36 -34.22 31.88
C THR A 186 9.08 -34.34 32.71
N LEU A 187 7.89 -34.13 32.11
CA LEU A 187 6.60 -34.40 32.75
C LEU A 187 6.37 -35.91 32.97
N SER A 188 7.23 -36.50 33.76
CA SER A 188 6.83 -37.35 34.86
C SER A 188 5.87 -36.52 35.72
N CYS A 189 4.58 -36.83 35.66
CA CYS A 189 3.59 -36.30 36.58
C CYS A 189 3.78 -36.86 38.01
N LYS A 190 4.91 -37.53 38.29
CA LYS A 190 5.41 -37.77 39.65
C LYS A 190 5.80 -36.43 40.26
N GLY A 191 4.82 -35.80 40.86
CA GLY A 191 4.86 -34.46 41.42
C GLY A 191 3.57 -33.78 41.04
N ASN A 192 2.80 -33.37 42.04
CA ASN A 192 1.49 -32.72 41.94
C ASN A 192 1.51 -31.37 41.19
N ASN A 193 2.36 -31.16 40.17
CA ASN A 193 2.65 -29.88 39.53
C ASN A 193 1.97 -29.70 38.17
N VAL A 194 1.47 -30.76 37.53
CA VAL A 194 0.82 -30.64 36.21
C VAL A 194 -0.51 -29.90 36.33
N LEU A 195 -1.33 -30.32 37.30
CA LEU A 195 -2.60 -29.65 37.59
C LEU A 195 -2.37 -28.20 38.06
N PRO A 196 -1.45 -27.88 38.99
CA PRO A 196 -1.08 -26.49 39.28
C PRO A 196 -0.54 -25.71 38.11
N ASN A 197 0.19 -26.30 37.14
CA ASN A 197 0.63 -25.58 35.95
C ASN A 197 -0.57 -25.28 35.04
N VAL A 198 -1.36 -26.29 34.65
CA VAL A 198 -2.60 -26.10 33.86
C VAL A 198 -3.54 -25.08 34.53
N LEU A 199 -3.70 -25.17 35.85
CA LEU A 199 -4.49 -24.22 36.64
C LEU A 199 -3.82 -22.84 36.74
N LYS A 200 -2.50 -22.76 36.96
CA LYS A 200 -1.75 -21.49 36.98
C LYS A 200 -1.87 -20.75 35.65
N TYR A 201 -1.91 -21.47 34.52
CA TYR A 201 -2.09 -20.90 33.18
C TYR A 201 -3.55 -20.53 32.89
N LEU A 202 -4.53 -21.32 33.35
CA LEU A 202 -5.93 -20.85 33.43
C LEU A 202 -6.07 -19.62 34.35
N GLY A 203 -5.18 -19.47 35.34
CA GLY A 203 -5.02 -18.28 36.17
C GLY A 203 -4.22 -17.12 35.54
N GLN A 204 -3.57 -17.30 34.37
CA GLN A 204 -2.91 -16.21 33.63
C GLN A 204 -3.92 -15.31 32.88
N PHE A 205 -5.20 -15.67 32.86
CA PHE A 205 -6.31 -14.84 32.37
C PHE A 205 -6.79 -13.76 33.37
N ARG A 206 -5.92 -13.27 34.27
CA ARG A 206 -6.31 -12.33 35.34
C ARG A 206 -6.21 -10.86 34.95
N GLY A 207 -7.36 -10.16 34.99
CA GLY A 207 -7.48 -8.79 35.48
C GLY A 207 -7.90 -8.77 36.97
N ILE A 208 -7.05 -8.21 37.82
CA ILE A 208 -7.21 -7.70 39.22
C ILE A 208 -8.15 -8.46 40.18
N ALA A 209 -7.61 -9.01 41.28
CA ALA A 209 -8.35 -9.14 42.54
C ALA A 209 -7.44 -9.01 43.78
N GLY A 210 -7.94 -8.29 44.78
CA GLY A 210 -7.33 -8.07 46.09
C GLY A 210 -7.26 -9.34 46.95
N THR A 211 -6.26 -9.37 47.81
CA THR A 211 -5.83 -10.52 48.61
C THR A 211 -6.49 -10.57 49.99
N GLN A 212 -6.96 -11.75 50.40
CA GLN A 212 -7.01 -12.18 51.80
C GLN A 212 -5.96 -13.27 52.06
N PRO A 213 -5.44 -13.42 53.29
CA PRO A 213 -4.34 -14.34 53.59
C PRO A 213 -4.83 -15.79 53.78
N LEU A 214 -4.09 -16.72 53.18
CA LEU A 214 -4.37 -18.16 53.05
C LEU A 214 -3.28 -18.95 53.79
N ASP A 215 -3.49 -19.26 55.08
CA ASP A 215 -2.54 -20.07 55.86
C ASP A 215 -3.00 -21.49 56.17
N GLN A 216 -4.20 -21.90 55.76
CA GLN A 216 -4.64 -23.30 55.89
C GLN A 216 -5.58 -23.64 54.75
N VAL A 217 -5.10 -24.37 53.74
CA VAL A 217 -5.82 -25.36 52.89
C VAL A 217 -4.87 -25.77 51.75
N PHE A 218 -4.04 -26.79 51.98
CA PHE A 218 -3.11 -27.34 50.99
C PHE A 218 -3.75 -28.38 50.04
N TRP A 219 -5.07 -28.61 50.17
CA TRP A 219 -5.81 -29.63 49.41
C TRP A 219 -6.94 -29.10 48.51
N ALA A 220 -7.22 -27.78 48.52
CA ALA A 220 -8.28 -27.18 47.69
C ALA A 220 -7.78 -26.27 46.55
N PHE A 221 -6.50 -26.30 46.22
CA PHE A 221 -5.95 -25.46 45.13
C PHE A 221 -6.35 -25.93 43.72
N GLY A 222 -6.83 -27.18 43.59
CA GLY A 222 -7.28 -27.75 42.31
C GLY A 222 -8.58 -27.16 41.75
N VAL A 223 -9.47 -26.69 42.63
CA VAL A 223 -10.83 -26.25 42.28
C VAL A 223 -10.98 -24.72 42.38
N VAL A 224 -10.19 -24.07 43.24
CA VAL A 224 -10.28 -22.61 43.47
C VAL A 224 -9.76 -21.79 42.28
N VAL A 225 -8.83 -22.32 41.48
CA VAL A 225 -8.27 -21.56 40.35
C VAL A 225 -9.19 -21.55 39.12
N PHE A 226 -9.98 -22.60 38.90
CA PHE A 226 -11.10 -22.57 37.94
C PHE A 226 -12.16 -21.54 38.37
N TYR A 227 -12.45 -21.46 39.67
CA TYR A 227 -13.44 -20.52 40.21
C TYR A 227 -12.99 -19.05 40.17
N GLN A 228 -11.68 -18.76 40.15
CA GLN A 228 -11.18 -17.38 40.14
C GLN A 228 -10.88 -16.84 38.73
N ALA A 229 -10.75 -17.70 37.71
CA ALA A 229 -10.73 -17.30 36.30
C ALA A 229 -12.14 -16.90 35.80
N ALA A 230 -13.19 -17.44 36.42
CA ALA A 230 -14.59 -17.06 36.19
C ALA A 230 -14.97 -15.67 36.79
N TRP A 231 -14.02 -14.94 37.38
CA TRP A 231 -14.24 -13.62 38.01
C TRP A 231 -13.69 -12.45 37.20
N ASP A 232 -12.98 -12.70 36.10
CA ASP A 232 -12.96 -11.73 35.01
C ASP A 232 -14.27 -11.98 34.26
N ASP A 233 -15.24 -11.05 34.33
CA ASP A 233 -16.59 -11.18 33.72
C ASP A 233 -16.56 -11.57 32.22
N ARG A 234 -15.38 -11.53 31.60
CA ARG A 234 -15.10 -11.89 30.22
C ARG A 234 -14.99 -13.40 29.94
N PHE A 235 -14.82 -14.27 30.94
CA PHE A 235 -14.55 -15.71 30.74
C PHE A 235 -15.51 -16.65 31.49
N GLN A 236 -16.82 -16.42 31.37
CA GLN A 236 -17.81 -17.43 31.77
C GLN A 236 -17.94 -18.49 30.67
N PHE A 237 -17.42 -19.70 30.92
CA PHE A 237 -17.71 -20.86 30.08
C PHE A 237 -18.81 -21.71 30.68
N ARG A 238 -19.77 -22.07 29.83
CA ARG A 238 -20.94 -22.85 30.24
C ARG A 238 -20.73 -24.33 30.00
N TYR A 239 -19.96 -24.69 28.98
CA TYR A 239 -19.76 -26.06 28.53
C TYR A 239 -18.28 -26.37 28.36
N VAL A 240 -17.87 -27.57 28.77
CA VAL A 240 -16.51 -28.09 28.52
C VAL A 240 -16.59 -29.44 27.82
N LEU A 241 -15.91 -29.56 26.69
CA LEU A 241 -15.72 -30.81 25.96
C LEU A 241 -14.27 -31.27 26.13
N CYS A 242 -14.05 -32.31 26.92
CA CYS A 242 -12.74 -32.91 27.12
C CYS A 242 -12.51 -33.98 26.04
N LEU A 243 -11.34 -33.96 25.40
CA LEU A 243 -10.98 -34.89 24.34
C LEU A 243 -9.74 -35.68 24.76
N CYS A 244 -9.79 -37.00 24.59
CA CYS A 244 -8.63 -37.86 24.74
C CYS A 244 -8.58 -38.84 23.56
N ASP A 245 -7.52 -38.74 22.75
CA ASP A 245 -7.28 -39.69 21.66
C ASP A 245 -6.26 -40.75 22.09
N TYR A 246 -6.75 -41.91 22.54
CA TYR A 246 -5.93 -43.07 22.85
C TYR A 246 -5.89 -44.09 21.70
N THR A 247 -6.28 -43.70 20.47
CA THR A 247 -6.26 -44.58 19.30
C THR A 247 -4.90 -45.27 19.14
N VAL A 248 -3.82 -44.51 19.40
CA VAL A 248 -2.48 -45.02 19.63
C VAL A 248 -2.12 -44.73 21.08
N LEU A 249 -2.13 -45.76 21.94
CA LEU A 249 -1.84 -45.57 23.36
C LEU A 249 -0.40 -45.03 23.51
N PRO A 250 -0.19 -43.91 24.24
CA PRO A 250 1.14 -43.42 24.55
C PRO A 250 2.00 -44.49 25.24
N ALA A 251 3.28 -44.55 24.91
CA ALA A 251 4.21 -45.51 25.53
C ALA A 251 4.38 -45.27 27.04
N ASN A 252 4.18 -44.02 27.49
CA ASN A 252 4.22 -43.65 28.89
C ASN A 252 2.84 -43.85 29.54
N VAL A 253 2.71 -44.90 30.36
CA VAL A 253 1.46 -45.23 31.08
C VAL A 253 1.11 -44.20 32.15
N ASP A 254 2.11 -43.52 32.74
CA ASP A 254 1.85 -42.45 33.71
C ASP A 254 1.06 -41.34 33.00
N TYR A 255 1.50 -40.88 31.82
CA TYR A 255 0.77 -39.87 31.04
C TYR A 255 -0.71 -40.22 30.77
N VAL A 256 -1.02 -41.50 30.50
CA VAL A 256 -2.41 -41.96 30.34
C VAL A 256 -3.18 -41.84 31.66
N ARG A 257 -2.57 -42.22 32.78
CA ARG A 257 -3.16 -42.08 34.12
C ARG A 257 -3.44 -40.61 34.45
N ASP A 258 -2.48 -39.74 34.20
CA ASP A 258 -2.57 -38.33 34.56
C ASP A 258 -3.58 -37.58 33.69
N SER A 259 -3.69 -37.94 32.40
CA SER A 259 -4.75 -37.43 31.52
C SER A 259 -6.14 -37.89 31.96
N VAL A 260 -6.29 -39.14 32.43
CA VAL A 260 -7.57 -39.64 33.00
C VAL A 260 -7.90 -38.97 34.34
N GLU A 261 -6.91 -38.71 35.20
CA GLU A 261 -7.11 -38.00 36.46
C GLU A 261 -7.52 -36.53 36.22
N LEU A 262 -6.87 -35.87 35.27
CA LEU A 262 -7.24 -34.51 34.85
C LEU A 262 -8.64 -34.47 34.22
N LEU A 263 -8.98 -35.46 33.37
CA LEU A 263 -10.32 -35.63 32.84
C LEU A 263 -11.34 -35.76 33.98
N ALA A 264 -11.07 -36.60 34.98
CA ALA A 264 -11.99 -36.79 36.11
C ALA A 264 -12.22 -35.49 36.88
N ASN A 265 -11.16 -34.73 37.15
CA ASN A 265 -11.26 -33.44 37.83
C ASN A 265 -12.08 -32.42 37.03
N LEU A 266 -11.88 -32.36 35.70
CA LEU A 266 -12.66 -31.50 34.82
C LEU A 266 -14.12 -31.92 34.78
N LEU A 267 -14.41 -33.21 34.57
CA LEU A 267 -15.79 -33.71 34.54
C LEU A 267 -16.50 -33.55 35.88
N ALA A 268 -15.79 -33.67 37.02
CA ALA A 268 -16.36 -33.47 38.35
C ALA A 268 -16.70 -32.00 38.67
N SER A 269 -16.14 -31.04 37.94
CA SER A 269 -16.33 -29.62 38.23
C SER A 269 -17.71 -29.08 37.83
N SER A 270 -18.40 -29.73 36.89
CA SER A 270 -19.72 -29.30 36.42
C SER A 270 -20.44 -30.41 35.67
N SER A 271 -21.77 -30.48 35.81
CA SER A 271 -22.63 -31.37 35.02
C SER A 271 -22.72 -30.97 33.53
N ASN A 272 -22.21 -29.79 33.18
CA ASN A 272 -22.10 -29.31 31.79
C ASN A 272 -20.78 -29.71 31.12
N ASN A 273 -20.02 -30.62 31.71
CA ASN A 273 -18.78 -31.10 31.14
C ASN A 273 -18.97 -32.53 30.62
N VAL A 274 -18.39 -32.82 29.45
CA VAL A 274 -18.44 -34.15 28.82
C VAL A 274 -17.06 -34.53 28.30
N GLY A 275 -16.73 -35.82 28.36
CA GLY A 275 -15.51 -36.36 27.77
C GLY A 275 -15.80 -37.18 26.52
N LEU A 276 -14.97 -37.10 25.50
CA LEU A 276 -14.91 -38.05 24.39
C LEU A 276 -13.57 -38.77 24.41
N LEU A 277 -13.62 -40.09 24.56
CA LEU A 277 -12.45 -40.95 24.64
C LEU A 277 -12.41 -41.87 23.42
N GLN A 278 -11.43 -41.67 22.54
CA GLN A 278 -11.18 -42.58 21.44
C GLN A 278 -10.32 -43.74 21.94
N LEU A 279 -10.85 -44.96 21.91
CA LEU A 279 -10.17 -46.12 22.49
C LEU A 279 -9.03 -46.65 21.60
N PRO A 280 -8.04 -47.35 22.18
CA PRO A 280 -6.97 -48.00 21.45
C PRO A 280 -7.49 -48.91 20.33
N LEU A 281 -6.99 -48.69 19.12
CA LEU A 281 -7.32 -49.52 17.96
C LEU A 281 -6.22 -50.55 17.67
N PRO A 282 -6.57 -51.76 17.22
CA PRO A 282 -5.58 -52.71 16.74
C PRO A 282 -4.92 -52.16 15.46
N HIS A 283 -3.60 -52.04 15.47
CA HIS A 283 -2.81 -51.70 14.28
C HIS A 283 -1.89 -52.86 13.88
N ARG A 284 -1.41 -52.86 12.64
CA ARG A 284 -0.66 -54.00 12.06
C ARG A 284 0.56 -54.44 12.89
N SER A 285 1.19 -53.49 13.60
CA SER A 285 2.34 -53.72 14.47
C SER A 285 1.99 -54.02 15.94
N MET A 286 0.71 -54.03 16.33
CA MET A 286 0.26 -54.35 17.70
C MET A 286 -0.49 -55.68 17.73
N ALA A 287 -0.06 -56.60 18.59
CA ALA A 287 -0.79 -57.83 18.84
C ALA A 287 -2.19 -57.52 19.40
N SER A 288 -3.20 -58.30 19.00
CA SER A 288 -4.59 -58.11 19.46
C SER A 288 -4.72 -58.16 20.98
N SER A 289 -3.97 -59.04 21.65
CA SER A 289 -3.92 -59.14 23.11
C SER A 289 -3.39 -57.86 23.78
N THR A 290 -2.43 -57.17 23.15
CA THR A 290 -1.90 -55.88 23.63
C THR A 290 -2.94 -54.77 23.50
N SER A 291 -3.67 -54.72 22.38
CA SER A 291 -4.75 -53.73 22.19
C SER A 291 -5.85 -53.90 23.23
N VAL A 292 -6.24 -55.14 23.54
CA VAL A 292 -7.22 -55.43 24.61
C VAL A 292 -6.69 -55.00 25.98
N LYS A 293 -5.41 -55.27 26.29
CA LYS A 293 -4.79 -54.81 27.54
C LYS A 293 -4.79 -53.28 27.64
N HIS A 294 -4.37 -52.59 26.59
CA HIS A 294 -4.37 -51.12 26.55
C HIS A 294 -5.76 -50.54 26.78
N ARG A 295 -6.78 -51.11 26.12
CA ARG A 295 -8.18 -50.72 26.33
C ARG A 295 -8.62 -50.92 27.77
N ARG A 296 -8.34 -52.09 28.36
CA ARG A 296 -8.68 -52.39 29.75
C ARG A 296 -7.99 -51.45 30.73
N THR A 297 -6.71 -51.13 30.50
CA THR A 297 -6.00 -50.15 31.32
C THR A 297 -6.73 -48.80 31.35
N VAL A 298 -7.22 -48.30 30.21
CA VAL A 298 -7.98 -47.04 30.15
C VAL A 298 -9.32 -47.19 30.88
N GLU A 299 -10.08 -48.25 30.61
CA GLU A 299 -11.39 -48.50 31.24
C GLU A 299 -11.28 -48.62 32.78
N ASP A 300 -10.27 -49.35 33.28
CA ASP A 300 -10.02 -49.51 34.72
C ASP A 300 -9.65 -48.19 35.40
N LEU A 301 -8.88 -47.33 34.70
CA LEU A 301 -8.55 -45.99 35.17
C LEU A 301 -9.78 -45.08 35.26
N LEU A 302 -10.69 -45.13 34.27
CA LEU A 302 -11.95 -44.37 34.29
C LEU A 302 -12.84 -44.81 35.46
N LEU A 303 -12.98 -46.12 35.66
CA LEU A 303 -13.76 -46.68 36.76
C LEU A 303 -13.19 -46.24 38.12
N LYS A 304 -11.87 -46.32 38.29
CA LYS A 304 -11.17 -45.86 39.50
C LYS A 304 -11.38 -44.35 39.74
N ALA A 305 -11.45 -43.57 38.67
CA ALA A 305 -11.66 -42.12 38.73
C ALA A 305 -13.14 -41.70 38.85
N LYS A 306 -14.07 -42.65 39.04
CA LYS A 306 -15.53 -42.41 39.12
C LYS A 306 -16.09 -41.71 37.88
N ILE A 307 -15.53 -42.02 36.72
CA ILE A 307 -16.08 -41.59 35.43
C ILE A 307 -17.01 -42.69 34.93
N ASN A 308 -18.27 -42.35 34.70
CA ASN A 308 -19.22 -43.19 34.00
C ASN A 308 -18.84 -43.24 32.51
N ALA A 309 -18.50 -44.43 32.02
CA ALA A 309 -18.14 -44.70 30.64
C ALA A 309 -19.07 -45.72 29.98
N ASP A 310 -20.30 -45.87 30.48
CA ASP A 310 -21.31 -46.80 29.96
C ASP A 310 -21.87 -46.33 28.60
N SER A 311 -21.75 -45.03 28.31
CA SER A 311 -22.19 -44.44 27.03
C SER A 311 -21.17 -44.72 25.93
N VAL A 312 -21.38 -45.84 25.21
CA VAL A 312 -20.55 -46.23 24.08
C VAL A 312 -21.00 -45.49 22.82
N THR A 313 -20.09 -44.75 22.19
CA THR A 313 -20.35 -43.98 20.97
C THR A 313 -19.57 -44.54 19.80
N ALA A 314 -20.22 -44.72 18.65
CA ALA A 314 -19.58 -45.19 17.42
C ALA A 314 -19.18 -44.04 16.48
N LEU A 315 -17.89 -43.90 16.16
CA LEU A 315 -17.44 -43.12 15.00
C LEU A 315 -17.64 -43.94 13.73
N LEU A 316 -18.47 -43.44 12.82
CA LEU A 316 -18.77 -44.06 11.53
C LEU A 316 -17.92 -43.42 10.45
N PHE A 317 -17.40 -44.24 9.53
CA PHE A 317 -16.59 -43.79 8.41
C PHE A 317 -17.18 -44.27 7.08
N GLU A 318 -17.00 -43.47 6.04
CA GLU A 318 -17.33 -43.81 4.65
C GLU A 318 -16.04 -43.95 3.84
N LYS A 319 -15.97 -44.97 2.98
CA LYS A 319 -14.82 -45.15 2.09
C LYS A 319 -14.86 -44.08 1.01
N PRO A 320 -13.72 -43.48 0.64
CA PRO A 320 -13.67 -42.60 -0.51
C PRO A 320 -14.04 -43.38 -1.77
N ALA A 321 -14.67 -42.71 -2.74
CA ALA A 321 -15.20 -43.36 -3.95
C ALA A 321 -14.15 -44.13 -4.77
N ASP A 322 -12.88 -43.78 -4.59
CA ASP A 322 -11.72 -44.38 -5.23
C ASP A 322 -10.93 -45.32 -4.32
N ALA A 323 -11.49 -45.72 -3.17
CA ALA A 323 -10.92 -46.77 -2.34
C ALA A 323 -10.91 -48.10 -3.09
N SER A 324 -9.78 -48.80 -3.04
CA SER A 324 -9.69 -50.17 -3.57
C SER A 324 -10.72 -51.09 -2.90
N ALA A 325 -11.31 -52.00 -3.67
CA ALA A 325 -12.14 -53.09 -3.14
C ALA A 325 -11.39 -53.95 -2.09
N SER A 326 -10.05 -53.94 -2.12
CA SER A 326 -9.20 -54.62 -1.13
C SER A 326 -9.00 -53.86 0.18
N ASP A 327 -9.55 -52.64 0.32
CA ASP A 327 -9.44 -51.86 1.56
C ASP A 327 -10.31 -52.49 2.66
N LYS A 328 -9.65 -53.15 3.62
CA LYS A 328 -10.27 -53.85 4.75
C LYS A 328 -10.27 -53.03 6.04
N ARG A 329 -9.99 -51.72 5.98
CA ARG A 329 -10.05 -50.86 7.16
C ARG A 329 -11.47 -50.85 7.75
N SER A 330 -11.55 -50.84 9.08
CA SER A 330 -12.84 -50.77 9.79
C SER A 330 -13.52 -49.44 9.49
N LEU A 331 -14.83 -49.49 9.19
CA LEU A 331 -15.67 -48.31 9.01
C LEU A 331 -16.32 -47.84 10.31
N THR A 332 -15.98 -48.47 11.43
CA THR A 332 -16.48 -48.12 12.74
C THR A 332 -15.33 -48.09 13.74
N GLN A 333 -15.25 -47.03 14.55
CA GLN A 333 -14.39 -46.97 15.73
C GLN A 333 -15.24 -46.76 16.98
N THR A 334 -15.00 -47.58 18.00
CA THR A 334 -15.64 -47.43 19.30
C THR A 334 -14.96 -46.31 20.11
N CYS A 335 -15.77 -45.43 20.66
CA CYS A 335 -15.39 -44.39 21.60
C CYS A 335 -16.25 -44.49 22.85
N LEU A 336 -15.81 -43.84 23.93
CA LEU A 336 -16.59 -43.69 25.15
C LEU A 336 -16.96 -42.21 25.29
N THR A 337 -18.24 -41.94 25.50
CA THR A 337 -18.69 -40.65 26.00
C THR A 337 -18.69 -40.73 27.52
N CYS A 338 -17.87 -39.91 28.15
CA CYS A 338 -17.58 -39.97 29.57
C CYS A 338 -18.29 -38.86 30.32
N LEU A 339 -18.98 -39.24 31.40
CA LEU A 339 -19.65 -38.33 32.33
C LEU A 339 -19.13 -38.62 33.73
N PHE A 340 -19.13 -37.62 34.61
CA PHE A 340 -18.79 -37.88 36.02
C PHE A 340 -19.96 -38.59 36.71
N SER A 341 -19.72 -39.70 37.41
CA SER A 341 -20.78 -40.50 38.03
C SER A 341 -21.54 -39.78 39.16
N GLY A 342 -21.03 -38.63 39.62
CA GLY A 342 -21.68 -37.83 40.67
C GLY A 342 -22.83 -36.94 40.18
N PHE A 343 -23.12 -36.88 38.88
CA PHE A 343 -24.21 -36.09 38.33
C PHE A 343 -25.29 -36.98 37.71
N ASP A 344 -26.55 -36.78 38.11
CA ASP A 344 -27.70 -37.54 37.61
C ASP A 344 -28.16 -37.07 36.22
N ALA A 345 -27.89 -35.80 35.87
CA ALA A 345 -28.26 -35.19 34.61
C ALA A 345 -27.09 -34.38 34.03
N THR A 346 -26.98 -34.39 32.70
CA THR A 346 -26.02 -33.57 31.96
C THR A 346 -26.72 -32.75 30.88
N SER A 347 -26.30 -31.51 30.71
CA SER A 347 -26.78 -30.66 29.61
C SER A 347 -26.41 -31.22 28.24
N TRP A 348 -25.40 -32.09 28.15
CA TRP A 348 -25.01 -32.77 26.92
C TRP A 348 -25.98 -33.87 26.48
N SER A 349 -27.01 -34.20 27.28
CA SER A 349 -28.08 -35.11 26.85
C SER A 349 -28.87 -34.60 25.64
N ALA A 350 -28.83 -33.28 25.39
CA ALA A 350 -29.38 -32.67 24.19
C ALA A 350 -28.48 -32.84 22.95
N SER A 351 -27.19 -33.13 23.13
CA SER A 351 -26.27 -33.33 22.02
C SER A 351 -26.63 -34.59 21.23
N ARG A 352 -26.59 -34.46 19.91
CA ARG A 352 -26.84 -35.57 18.99
C ARG A 352 -25.96 -36.79 19.28
N VAL A 353 -24.72 -36.58 19.74
CA VAL A 353 -23.80 -37.67 20.07
C VAL A 353 -24.33 -38.58 21.17
N LEU A 354 -24.90 -38.00 22.24
CA LEU A 354 -25.46 -38.78 23.36
C LEU A 354 -26.82 -39.37 23.02
N GLN A 355 -27.59 -38.74 22.13
CA GLN A 355 -28.89 -39.25 21.71
C GLN A 355 -28.78 -40.43 20.75
N GLU A 356 -27.89 -40.35 19.77
CA GLU A 356 -27.75 -41.38 18.73
C GLU A 356 -26.67 -42.42 19.05
N CYS A 357 -25.80 -42.16 20.04
CA CYS A 357 -24.63 -42.98 20.36
C CYS A 357 -23.74 -43.26 19.12
N ARG A 358 -23.73 -42.33 18.15
CA ARG A 358 -22.93 -42.41 16.93
C ARG A 358 -22.60 -41.03 16.38
N MET A 359 -21.51 -40.95 15.62
CA MET A 359 -21.09 -39.74 14.90
C MET A 359 -20.67 -40.13 13.49
N GLY A 360 -20.98 -39.30 12.49
CA GLY A 360 -20.63 -39.52 11.09
C GLY A 360 -21.84 -39.92 10.20
N PRO A 361 -21.61 -40.46 9.00
CA PRO A 361 -20.32 -40.96 8.51
C PRO A 361 -19.31 -39.85 8.19
N PHE A 362 -18.04 -40.10 8.49
CA PHE A 362 -16.92 -39.23 8.15
C PHE A 362 -16.07 -39.82 7.04
N PRO A 363 -15.43 -39.00 6.18
CA PRO A 363 -14.58 -39.54 5.11
C PRO A 363 -13.38 -40.30 5.70
N LEU A 364 -13.22 -41.57 5.29
CA LEU A 364 -12.06 -42.38 5.61
C LEU A 364 -10.88 -41.95 4.75
N LEU A 365 -10.03 -41.07 5.29
CA LEU A 365 -8.88 -40.55 4.55
C LEU A 365 -7.93 -41.65 4.11
N LYS A 366 -7.39 -41.54 2.89
CA LYS A 366 -6.39 -42.49 2.41
C LYS A 366 -5.10 -42.29 3.18
N VAL A 367 -4.33 -43.37 3.28
CA VAL A 367 -3.02 -43.32 3.93
C VAL A 367 -2.08 -42.33 3.25
N ALA A 368 -2.20 -42.15 1.93
CA ALA A 368 -1.40 -41.20 1.14
C ALA A 368 -1.75 -39.73 1.40
N ASP A 369 -2.94 -39.43 1.94
CA ASP A 369 -3.43 -38.06 2.13
C ASP A 369 -3.09 -37.50 3.53
N PHE A 370 -2.37 -38.27 4.35
CA PHE A 370 -1.88 -37.82 5.65
C PHE A 370 -0.56 -37.05 5.49
N LEU A 371 -0.47 -35.84 6.06
CA LEU A 371 0.77 -35.05 6.08
C LEU A 371 1.92 -35.88 6.74
N GLY A 372 3.18 -35.72 6.34
CA GLY A 372 4.35 -36.05 7.16
C GLY A 372 4.85 -37.50 7.37
N TYR A 373 4.18 -38.61 7.03
CA TYR A 373 4.80 -39.94 6.73
C TYR A 373 3.78 -41.07 6.53
N GLU A 374 4.26 -42.14 5.88
CA GLU A 374 3.74 -43.50 6.01
C GLU A 374 3.19 -43.79 7.41
N THR A 375 1.99 -44.37 7.43
CA THR A 375 1.33 -45.03 8.57
C THR A 375 0.75 -44.13 9.68
N SER A 376 -0.52 -43.78 9.44
CA SER A 376 -1.62 -43.53 10.40
C SER A 376 -1.78 -42.12 10.96
N ARG A 377 -2.75 -41.39 10.41
CA ARG A 377 -3.37 -40.21 11.05
C ARG A 377 -4.90 -40.28 10.83
N LYS A 378 -5.61 -39.30 11.36
CA LYS A 378 -7.03 -39.02 11.13
C LYS A 378 -7.04 -37.55 10.76
N GLY A 379 -7.45 -37.16 9.56
CA GLY A 379 -7.29 -35.77 9.13
C GLY A 379 -8.27 -34.82 9.82
N VAL A 380 -7.99 -33.53 9.63
CA VAL A 380 -8.76 -32.40 10.15
C VAL A 380 -10.28 -32.52 9.92
N PRO A 381 -10.80 -32.97 8.74
CA PRO A 381 -12.25 -33.05 8.51
C PRO A 381 -13.00 -33.99 9.47
N LEU A 382 -12.36 -35.09 9.90
CA LEU A 382 -12.96 -35.98 10.90
C LEU A 382 -13.15 -35.24 12.23
N HIS A 383 -12.12 -34.52 12.66
CA HIS A 383 -12.12 -33.84 13.94
C HIS A 383 -13.07 -32.65 13.92
N GLU A 384 -13.16 -31.92 12.81
CA GLU A 384 -14.20 -30.90 12.60
C GLU A 384 -15.60 -31.50 12.71
N GLY A 385 -15.84 -32.64 12.06
CA GLY A 385 -17.12 -33.33 12.11
C GLY A 385 -17.47 -33.88 13.50
N ILE A 386 -16.48 -34.32 14.28
CA ILE A 386 -16.68 -34.68 15.70
C ILE A 386 -17.12 -33.47 16.50
N LEU A 387 -16.44 -32.33 16.34
CA LEU A 387 -16.83 -31.09 17.04
C LEU A 387 -18.24 -30.66 16.63
N ASP A 388 -18.58 -30.72 15.34
CA ASP A 388 -19.93 -30.42 14.86
C ASP A 388 -20.98 -31.35 15.46
N ALA A 389 -20.73 -32.65 15.51
CA ALA A 389 -21.66 -33.60 16.07
C ALA A 389 -21.96 -33.32 17.55
N PHE A 390 -20.95 -32.91 18.33
CA PHE A 390 -21.16 -32.51 19.73
C PHE A 390 -21.96 -31.22 19.85
N MET A 391 -21.69 -30.25 18.98
CA MET A 391 -22.39 -28.96 18.98
C MET A 391 -23.84 -29.08 18.47
N ASP A 392 -24.12 -30.05 17.60
CA ASP A 392 -25.45 -30.33 17.05
C ASP A 392 -26.45 -30.73 18.15
N GLY A 393 -27.59 -30.04 18.20
CA GLY A 393 -28.64 -30.24 19.19
C GLY A 393 -28.47 -29.47 20.53
N MET A 394 -27.31 -28.85 20.78
CA MET A 394 -27.05 -28.17 22.07
C MET A 394 -27.76 -26.81 22.21
N GLY A 395 -28.15 -26.17 21.10
CA GLY A 395 -28.88 -24.90 21.14
C GLY A 395 -28.09 -23.75 21.77
N PHE A 396 -26.78 -23.65 21.51
CA PHE A 396 -25.93 -22.61 22.08
C PHE A 396 -26.47 -21.21 21.78
N SER A 397 -26.55 -20.36 22.81
CA SER A 397 -26.80 -18.94 22.64
C SER A 397 -25.51 -18.19 22.27
N GLU A 398 -25.64 -16.94 21.83
CA GLU A 398 -24.49 -16.07 21.56
C GLU A 398 -23.64 -15.77 22.81
N THR A 399 -24.21 -15.93 24.00
CA THR A 399 -23.51 -15.75 25.29
C THR A 399 -22.81 -17.01 25.75
N ASP A 400 -23.20 -18.18 25.22
CA ASP A 400 -22.58 -19.43 25.61
C ASP A 400 -21.12 -19.47 25.13
N ARG A 401 -20.28 -20.12 25.93
CA ARG A 401 -18.88 -20.40 25.58
C ARG A 401 -18.61 -21.87 25.81
N LEU A 402 -18.04 -22.51 24.79
CA LEU A 402 -17.62 -23.91 24.79
C LEU A 402 -16.09 -23.96 24.85
N VAL A 403 -15.54 -24.62 25.86
CA VAL A 403 -14.09 -24.87 25.94
C VAL A 403 -13.82 -26.30 25.55
N ILE A 404 -12.98 -26.49 24.53
CA ILE A 404 -12.44 -27.78 24.16
C ILE A 404 -11.12 -27.97 24.89
N VAL A 405 -11.02 -29.02 25.68
CA VAL A 405 -9.79 -29.37 26.40
C VAL A 405 -9.23 -30.66 25.80
N ASP A 406 -8.19 -30.55 24.99
CA ASP A 406 -7.48 -31.69 24.43
C ASP A 406 -6.38 -32.15 25.39
N LEU A 407 -6.71 -33.17 26.18
CA LEU A 407 -5.90 -33.69 27.30
C LEU A 407 -4.82 -34.66 26.83
N CYS A 408 -5.07 -35.33 25.72
CA CYS A 408 -4.15 -36.27 25.10
C CYS A 408 -4.18 -36.05 23.59
N PRO A 409 -3.63 -34.91 23.12
CA PRO A 409 -3.60 -34.63 21.70
C PRO A 409 -2.82 -35.73 21.01
N ASN A 410 -3.40 -36.26 19.94
CA ASN A 410 -2.66 -37.12 19.05
C ASN A 410 -1.42 -36.38 18.52
N ARG A 411 -0.50 -37.13 17.90
CA ARG A 411 0.81 -36.61 17.43
C ARG A 411 0.72 -35.32 16.59
N GLN A 412 -0.44 -34.99 16.04
CA GLN A 412 -0.62 -33.87 15.11
C GLN A 412 -1.59 -32.80 15.62
N ALA A 413 -2.08 -32.95 16.85
CA ALA A 413 -3.10 -32.12 17.48
C ALA A 413 -4.23 -31.76 16.50
N GLU A 414 -4.81 -32.77 15.86
CA GLU A 414 -5.82 -32.59 14.80
C GLU A 414 -7.07 -31.86 15.31
N PHE A 415 -7.43 -32.03 16.59
CA PHE A 415 -8.48 -31.23 17.23
C PHE A 415 -8.11 -29.76 17.35
N ALA A 416 -6.84 -29.41 17.61
CA ALA A 416 -6.41 -28.01 17.60
C ALA A 416 -6.59 -27.39 16.21
N ARG A 417 -6.22 -28.13 15.16
CA ARG A 417 -6.38 -27.68 13.76
C ARG A 417 -7.84 -27.49 13.40
N ALA A 418 -8.68 -28.47 13.73
CA ALA A 418 -10.12 -28.41 13.52
C ALA A 418 -10.75 -27.24 14.27
N ALA A 419 -10.35 -27.03 15.53
CA ALA A 419 -10.83 -25.92 16.33
C ALA A 419 -10.44 -24.56 15.71
N VAL A 420 -9.16 -24.39 15.33
CA VAL A 420 -8.67 -23.17 14.68
C VAL A 420 -9.38 -22.91 13.36
N ASN A 421 -9.59 -23.94 12.52
CA ASN A 421 -10.33 -23.79 11.27
C ASN A 421 -11.76 -23.28 11.50
N LYS A 422 -12.48 -23.84 12.48
CA LYS A 422 -13.82 -23.38 12.85
C LYS A 422 -13.85 -21.97 13.43
N MET A 423 -12.85 -21.62 14.25
CA MET A 423 -12.72 -20.26 14.79
C MET A 423 -12.41 -19.24 13.68
N ILE A 424 -11.57 -19.60 12.71
CA ILE A 424 -11.29 -18.80 11.51
C ILE A 424 -12.54 -18.65 10.62
N ALA A 425 -13.25 -19.76 10.37
CA ALA A 425 -14.45 -19.77 9.53
C ALA A 425 -15.61 -18.94 10.10
N SER A 426 -15.60 -18.71 11.42
CA SER A 426 -16.56 -17.84 12.11
C SER A 426 -16.02 -16.43 12.37
N GLU A 427 -14.89 -16.05 11.75
CA GLU A 427 -14.24 -14.74 11.92
C GLU A 427 -13.92 -14.40 13.39
N GLY A 428 -13.62 -15.41 14.22
CA GLY A 428 -13.39 -15.24 15.66
C GLY A 428 -14.67 -15.09 16.49
N LYS A 429 -15.86 -15.09 15.88
CA LYS A 429 -17.15 -15.00 16.59
C LYS A 429 -17.62 -16.35 17.16
N SER A 430 -16.80 -17.40 17.04
CA SER A 430 -17.13 -18.70 17.65
C SER A 430 -17.26 -18.57 19.17
N CYS A 431 -18.30 -19.20 19.72
CA CYS A 431 -18.40 -19.50 21.15
C CYS A 431 -17.30 -20.46 21.62
N MET A 432 -16.57 -21.08 20.71
CA MET A 432 -15.56 -22.09 20.98
C MET A 432 -14.22 -21.48 21.41
N ARG A 433 -13.56 -22.14 22.34
CA ARG A 433 -12.18 -21.90 22.78
C ARG A 433 -11.45 -23.23 22.85
N TYR A 434 -10.17 -23.25 22.51
CA TYR A 434 -9.37 -24.46 22.52
C TYR A 434 -8.23 -24.37 23.53
N VAL A 435 -8.08 -25.42 24.33
CA VAL A 435 -6.99 -25.61 25.28
C VAL A 435 -6.36 -26.98 25.02
N GLY A 436 -5.13 -27.01 24.53
CA GLY A 436 -4.42 -28.26 24.24
C GLY A 436 -3.14 -28.41 25.05
N LEU A 437 -2.90 -29.62 25.58
CA LEU A 437 -1.68 -29.98 26.27
C LEU A 437 -0.65 -30.57 25.28
N PHE A 438 0.13 -29.71 24.65
CA PHE A 438 1.03 -30.07 23.56
C PHE A 438 2.31 -30.68 24.11
N ARG A 439 2.82 -31.73 23.47
CA ARG A 439 4.14 -32.28 23.79
C ARG A 439 5.22 -31.56 22.99
N PRO A 440 6.50 -31.66 23.37
CA PRO A 440 7.62 -31.05 22.65
C PRO A 440 7.64 -31.43 21.15
N GLU A 441 7.24 -32.65 20.80
CA GLU A 441 7.11 -33.08 19.40
C GLU A 441 5.97 -32.41 18.62
N HIS A 442 5.11 -31.60 19.25
CA HIS A 442 4.03 -30.83 18.61
C HIS A 442 4.42 -29.36 18.34
N ALA A 443 5.71 -28.99 18.49
CA ALA A 443 6.17 -27.62 18.26
C ALA A 443 5.94 -27.16 16.80
N ASP A 444 6.05 -28.09 15.85
CA ASP A 444 5.73 -27.86 14.43
C ASP A 444 4.23 -27.56 14.22
N VAL A 445 3.35 -28.26 14.94
CA VAL A 445 1.90 -28.02 14.90
C VAL A 445 1.59 -26.62 15.40
N LYS A 446 2.20 -26.17 16.50
CA LYS A 446 2.00 -24.81 17.02
C LYS A 446 2.38 -23.76 15.97
N ALA A 447 3.53 -23.92 15.31
CA ALA A 447 3.96 -23.04 14.23
C ALA A 447 2.99 -23.06 13.03
N GLU A 448 2.46 -24.24 12.67
CA GLU A 448 1.46 -24.34 11.61
C GLU A 448 0.15 -23.61 11.97
N LEU A 449 -0.35 -23.76 13.20
CA LEU A 449 -1.53 -23.05 13.67
C LEU A 449 -1.31 -21.54 13.61
N SER A 450 -0.17 -21.05 14.09
CA SER A 450 0.22 -19.63 13.99
C SER A 450 0.25 -19.16 12.53
N GLY A 451 0.81 -19.94 11.62
CA GLY A 451 0.85 -19.62 10.19
C GLY A 451 -0.54 -19.54 9.54
N LYS A 452 -1.46 -20.44 9.91
CA LYS A 452 -2.86 -20.42 9.46
C LYS A 452 -3.59 -19.17 9.95
N ILE A 453 -3.43 -18.82 11.22
CA ILE A 453 -4.03 -17.62 11.82
C ILE A 453 -3.45 -16.35 11.16
N TYR A 454 -2.13 -16.30 10.94
CA TYR A 454 -1.48 -15.20 10.24
C TYR A 454 -2.03 -15.06 8.81
N SER A 455 -2.15 -16.17 8.07
CA SER A 455 -2.64 -16.16 6.69
C SER A 455 -4.09 -15.70 6.61
N TRP A 456 -4.94 -16.12 7.55
CA TRP A 456 -6.30 -15.61 7.65
C TRP A 456 -6.32 -14.11 7.95
N TRP A 457 -5.56 -13.66 8.96
CA TRP A 457 -5.45 -12.24 9.31
C TRP A 457 -4.96 -11.40 8.13
N ASP A 458 -3.89 -11.82 7.44
CA ASP A 458 -3.29 -11.13 6.29
C ASP A 458 -4.27 -10.91 5.12
N ASN A 459 -5.31 -11.73 5.05
CA ASN A 459 -6.38 -11.63 4.06
C ASN A 459 -7.67 -11.00 4.61
N SER A 460 -7.75 -10.74 5.92
CA SER A 460 -8.89 -10.10 6.55
C SER A 460 -8.86 -8.58 6.37
N SER A 461 -10.02 -7.93 6.53
CA SER A 461 -10.13 -6.47 6.56
C SER A 461 -9.46 -5.84 7.79
N ALA A 462 -9.16 -6.63 8.82
CA ALA A 462 -8.46 -6.17 10.01
C ALA A 462 -6.94 -6.01 9.78
N ALA A 463 -6.38 -6.62 8.74
CA ALA A 463 -4.97 -6.41 8.40
C ALA A 463 -4.78 -5.07 7.69
N PRO A 464 -3.68 -4.34 7.97
CA PRO A 464 -3.25 -3.25 7.12
C PRO A 464 -3.10 -3.71 5.67
N ALA A 465 -3.36 -2.79 4.73
CA ALA A 465 -3.22 -3.06 3.30
C ALA A 465 -1.88 -3.73 2.96
N LYS A 466 -1.87 -4.67 2.00
CA LYS A 466 -0.64 -5.38 1.60
C LYS A 466 0.41 -4.46 1.01
N ARG A 467 -0.04 -3.34 0.44
CA ARG A 467 0.78 -2.25 -0.04
C ARG A 467 0.42 -1.03 0.77
N ARG A 468 1.41 -0.21 1.11
CA ARG A 468 1.17 1.13 1.63
C ARG A 468 0.24 1.81 0.62
N ALA A 469 -0.90 2.35 1.07
CA ALA A 469 -1.74 3.20 0.22
C ALA A 469 -0.80 4.23 -0.38
N GLY A 470 -0.63 4.19 -1.70
CA GLY A 470 0.43 4.92 -2.36
C GLY A 470 0.33 6.37 -1.92
N ASP A 471 1.47 6.94 -1.54
CA ASP A 471 1.78 8.24 -2.11
C ASP A 471 1.93 7.97 -3.63
N ASP A 472 0.83 7.66 -4.32
CA ASP A 472 0.72 7.66 -5.78
C ASP A 472 0.72 9.14 -6.20
N VAL A 473 1.72 9.89 -5.70
CA VAL A 473 2.31 10.93 -6.51
C VAL A 473 2.93 10.13 -7.64
N ASP A 474 2.17 10.00 -8.72
CA ASP A 474 2.53 9.42 -10.00
C ASP A 474 4.03 9.60 -10.28
N LEU A 475 4.81 8.65 -9.77
CA LEU A 475 6.10 8.27 -10.31
C LEU A 475 5.86 7.29 -11.46
N GLU A 476 4.62 7.17 -11.95
CA GLU A 476 4.40 7.03 -13.38
C GLU A 476 5.22 8.11 -14.04
N ALA A 477 6.35 7.65 -14.54
CA ALA A 477 7.49 8.42 -14.92
C ALA A 477 7.06 9.33 -16.07
N ALA A 478 6.45 10.50 -15.78
CA ALA A 478 5.97 11.49 -16.72
C ALA A 478 6.94 11.50 -17.88
N THR A 479 6.53 10.84 -18.96
CA THR A 479 7.45 10.41 -20.02
C THR A 479 8.13 11.69 -20.46
N VAL A 480 9.43 11.85 -20.19
CA VAL A 480 10.10 13.10 -20.57
C VAL A 480 9.99 13.13 -22.08
N GLN A 481 9.14 14.02 -22.56
CA GLN A 481 9.01 14.31 -23.96
C GLN A 481 10.27 15.10 -24.32
N LEU A 482 11.32 14.36 -24.65
CA LEU A 482 12.50 14.91 -25.31
C LEU A 482 12.09 15.24 -26.74
N GLN A 483 12.45 16.43 -27.20
CA GLN A 483 12.04 16.90 -28.53
C GLN A 483 12.98 16.40 -29.61
N ILE A 484 14.28 16.29 -29.30
CA ILE A 484 15.31 15.94 -30.28
C ILE A 484 16.21 14.80 -29.81
N LEU A 485 16.49 14.71 -28.51
CA LEU A 485 17.22 13.59 -27.92
C LEU A 485 16.30 12.38 -27.75
N SER A 486 16.89 11.19 -27.64
CA SER A 486 16.14 9.95 -27.46
C SER A 486 16.52 9.24 -26.18
N LEU A 487 15.62 8.44 -25.62
CA LEU A 487 15.91 7.54 -24.49
C LEU A 487 15.99 6.10 -25.03
N GLN A 488 17.06 5.37 -24.69
CA GLN A 488 17.10 3.92 -24.85
C GLN A 488 17.08 3.29 -23.45
N GLY A 489 15.93 2.73 -23.08
CA GLY A 489 15.63 2.42 -21.68
C GLY A 489 15.56 3.70 -20.85
N SER A 490 16.34 3.78 -19.77
CA SER A 490 16.39 4.95 -18.89
C SER A 490 17.60 5.87 -19.13
N LYS A 491 18.31 5.72 -20.26
CA LYS A 491 19.53 6.46 -20.57
C LYS A 491 19.34 7.33 -21.81
N PRO A 492 19.75 8.61 -21.78
CA PRO A 492 19.69 9.47 -22.94
C PRO A 492 20.76 9.07 -23.97
N ILE A 493 20.38 9.13 -25.24
CA ILE A 493 21.22 8.78 -26.39
C ILE A 493 21.11 9.88 -27.44
N TRP A 494 22.28 10.24 -27.99
CA TRP A 494 22.43 11.11 -29.15
C TRP A 494 21.99 10.36 -30.43
N PRO A 495 20.93 10.80 -31.12
CA PRO A 495 20.49 10.14 -32.35
C PRO A 495 21.51 10.30 -33.48
N SER A 496 21.81 9.21 -34.19
CA SER A 496 22.70 9.24 -35.36
C SER A 496 22.18 10.16 -36.46
N SER A 497 20.86 10.31 -36.60
CA SER A 497 20.24 11.19 -37.60
C SER A 497 20.60 12.67 -37.45
N LEU A 498 21.08 13.11 -36.28
CA LEU A 498 21.58 14.48 -36.11
C LEU A 498 22.97 14.64 -36.75
N GLU A 499 23.80 13.60 -36.72
CA GLU A 499 25.17 13.65 -37.24
C GLU A 499 25.18 13.92 -38.75
N ASP A 500 24.19 13.38 -39.48
CA ASP A 500 24.08 13.52 -40.93
C ASP A 500 23.26 14.76 -41.38
N LYS A 501 22.83 15.63 -40.44
CA LYS A 501 21.91 16.73 -40.75
C LYS A 501 22.56 17.88 -41.53
N PHE A 502 23.86 18.08 -41.36
CA PHE A 502 24.65 19.07 -42.09
C PHE A 502 25.77 18.38 -42.87
N PRO A 503 26.12 18.83 -44.09
CA PRO A 503 27.20 18.23 -44.86
C PRO A 503 28.53 18.25 -44.09
N CYS A 504 29.31 17.17 -44.19
CA CYS A 504 30.61 17.11 -43.53
C CYS A 504 31.52 18.25 -43.99
N GLY A 505 32.17 18.92 -43.04
CA GLY A 505 33.11 20.02 -43.29
C GLY A 505 32.51 21.42 -43.23
N THR A 506 31.19 21.58 -43.09
CA THR A 506 30.59 22.91 -42.87
C THR A 506 30.76 23.37 -41.41
N PRO A 507 30.76 24.69 -41.13
CA PRO A 507 30.89 25.20 -39.76
C PRO A 507 29.73 24.78 -38.85
N GLU A 508 28.53 24.55 -39.42
CA GLU A 508 27.36 24.06 -38.68
C GLU A 508 27.56 22.62 -38.20
N HIS A 509 28.12 21.75 -39.04
CA HIS A 509 28.48 20.38 -38.67
C HIS A 509 29.51 20.36 -37.52
N ALA A 510 30.52 21.24 -37.57
CA ALA A 510 31.50 21.36 -36.50
C ALA A 510 30.87 21.79 -35.15
N LYS A 511 29.95 22.75 -35.17
CA LYS A 511 29.19 23.16 -33.97
C LYS A 511 28.32 22.03 -33.42
N LEU A 512 27.65 21.28 -34.29
CA LEU A 512 26.82 20.15 -33.87
C LEU A 512 27.64 19.03 -33.22
N LEU A 513 28.85 18.75 -33.74
CA LEU A 513 29.78 17.81 -33.12
C LEU A 513 30.29 18.27 -31.75
N ALA A 514 30.47 19.59 -31.55
CA ALA A 514 30.82 20.13 -30.24
C ALA A 514 29.70 19.90 -29.21
N LEU A 515 28.44 20.15 -29.58
CA LEU A 515 27.26 19.86 -28.74
C LEU A 515 27.15 18.36 -28.40
N ARG A 516 27.43 17.49 -29.38
CA ARG A 516 27.49 16.05 -29.14
C ARG A 516 28.54 15.70 -28.10
N GLN A 517 29.73 16.28 -28.19
CA GLN A 517 30.81 16.01 -27.26
C GLN A 517 30.46 16.47 -25.84
N GLU A 518 29.83 17.65 -25.70
CA GLU A 518 29.31 18.14 -24.42
C GLU A 518 28.27 17.17 -23.83
N PHE A 519 27.30 16.75 -24.63
CA PHE A 519 26.29 15.77 -24.24
C PHE A 519 26.94 14.45 -23.77
N LEU A 520 27.94 13.94 -24.50
CA LEU A 520 28.62 12.69 -24.14
C LEU A 520 29.53 12.81 -22.91
N ASN A 521 30.06 13.99 -22.62
CA ASN A 521 30.83 14.24 -21.41
C ASN A 521 29.93 14.19 -20.17
N GLU A 522 28.71 14.70 -20.28
CA GLU A 522 27.72 14.69 -19.20
C GLU A 522 27.01 13.34 -19.06
N PHE A 523 26.64 12.73 -20.19
CA PHE A 523 25.95 11.45 -20.28
C PHE A 523 26.82 10.42 -21.04
N PRO A 524 27.85 9.87 -20.39
CA PRO A 524 28.78 8.94 -21.05
C PRO A 524 28.04 7.74 -21.62
N LYS A 525 28.43 7.33 -22.83
CA LYS A 525 27.87 6.12 -23.47
C LYS A 525 27.92 4.97 -22.47
N PRO A 526 26.84 4.17 -22.35
CA PRO A 526 26.87 2.98 -21.52
C PRO A 526 28.12 2.20 -21.91
N ARG A 527 29.04 2.02 -20.95
CA ARG A 527 30.21 1.17 -21.16
C ARG A 527 29.64 -0.13 -21.67
N ALA A 528 29.92 -0.47 -22.93
CA ALA A 528 29.51 -1.74 -23.48
C ALA A 528 30.09 -2.79 -22.53
N LEU A 529 29.24 -3.34 -21.67
CA LEU A 529 29.62 -4.48 -20.85
C LEU A 529 30.01 -5.50 -21.88
N SER A 530 31.32 -5.71 -22.00
CA SER A 530 31.93 -6.60 -22.97
C SER A 530 31.07 -7.85 -22.98
N GLN A 531 30.36 -8.08 -24.07
CA GLN A 531 29.58 -9.28 -24.32
C GLN A 531 30.57 -10.44 -24.46
N MET A 532 31.22 -10.82 -23.36
CA MET A 532 31.89 -12.10 -23.25
C MET A 532 30.80 -13.11 -22.92
N GLY A 533 30.33 -13.79 -23.97
CA GLY A 533 29.77 -15.12 -23.88
C GLY A 533 28.33 -15.22 -23.41
N ARG A 534 27.37 -14.87 -24.27
CA ARG A 534 26.09 -15.60 -24.40
C ARG A 534 25.53 -15.34 -25.79
N GLN A 535 25.75 -16.30 -26.69
CA GLN A 535 24.98 -16.44 -27.92
C GLN A 535 23.53 -16.71 -27.53
N ALA A 536 22.69 -15.68 -27.56
CA ALA A 536 21.25 -15.82 -27.57
C ALA A 536 20.70 -14.93 -28.68
N SER A 537 19.79 -15.53 -29.44
CA SER A 537 19.15 -15.10 -30.67
C SER A 537 18.83 -13.60 -30.74
N SER A 538 19.26 -12.96 -31.84
CA SER A 538 18.99 -11.58 -32.18
C SER A 538 17.48 -11.35 -32.42
N VAL A 539 16.80 -10.77 -31.44
CA VAL A 539 15.55 -10.03 -31.67
C VAL A 539 15.96 -8.59 -31.96
N SER A 540 15.69 -8.12 -33.18
CA SER A 540 15.94 -6.75 -33.60
C SER A 540 15.11 -5.77 -32.76
N GLN A 541 15.73 -5.18 -31.73
CA GLN A 541 15.15 -4.04 -31.03
C GLN A 541 15.23 -2.83 -31.95
N GLN A 542 14.17 -2.59 -32.71
CA GLN A 542 13.95 -1.33 -33.39
C GLN A 542 13.85 -0.22 -32.34
N THR A 543 14.60 0.86 -32.58
CA THR A 543 14.49 2.13 -31.86
C THR A 543 13.07 2.67 -32.08
N GLN A 544 12.15 2.36 -31.16
CA GLN A 544 10.76 2.78 -31.25
C GLN A 544 10.69 4.30 -31.06
N ARG A 545 10.62 5.04 -32.16
CA ARG A 545 10.11 6.41 -32.13
C ARG A 545 8.61 6.30 -31.92
N LEU A 546 8.09 7.00 -30.92
CA LEU A 546 6.67 7.33 -30.83
C LEU A 546 6.34 8.25 -32.01
N ALA A 547 6.08 7.67 -33.18
CA ALA A 547 5.19 8.29 -34.14
C ALA A 547 3.80 8.22 -33.50
N ALA A 548 3.12 9.37 -33.38
CA ALA A 548 1.69 9.36 -33.08
C ALA A 548 0.98 8.67 -34.26
N GLU A 549 0.83 7.36 -34.16
CA GLU A 549 -0.04 6.61 -35.06
C GLU A 549 -1.46 7.05 -34.72
N CYS A 550 -2.12 7.67 -35.70
CA CYS A 550 -3.55 7.94 -35.61
C CYS A 550 -4.27 6.60 -35.45
N ASP A 551 -5.16 6.54 -34.47
CA ASP A 551 -5.95 5.35 -34.15
C ASP A 551 -6.86 4.99 -35.34
N TYR A 552 -6.60 3.83 -35.97
CA TYR A 552 -7.43 3.26 -37.05
C TYR A 552 -8.36 2.15 -36.52
N SER A 553 -8.76 2.19 -35.26
CA SER A 553 -9.71 1.20 -34.70
C SER A 553 -11.18 1.52 -35.05
N GLN A 554 -11.52 1.47 -36.34
CA GLN A 554 -12.83 1.02 -36.83
C GLN A 554 -12.78 0.78 -38.36
N ASP A 555 -12.87 -0.50 -38.75
CA ASP A 555 -13.25 -1.01 -40.07
C ASP A 555 -12.55 -0.53 -41.35
N GLY A 556 -11.29 -0.07 -41.28
CA GLY A 556 -10.38 -0.10 -42.44
C GLY A 556 -10.72 0.83 -43.62
N GLU A 557 -11.63 1.80 -43.45
CA GLU A 557 -11.84 2.88 -44.42
C GLU A 557 -11.34 4.23 -43.86
N PRO A 558 -10.77 5.13 -44.70
CA PRO A 558 -10.36 6.46 -44.27
C PRO A 558 -11.55 7.26 -43.71
N LEU A 559 -11.35 7.94 -42.57
CA LEU A 559 -12.34 8.83 -41.98
C LEU A 559 -12.80 9.90 -43.00
N ASP A 560 -14.10 9.89 -43.29
CA ASP A 560 -14.77 10.89 -44.12
C ASP A 560 -14.74 12.26 -43.43
N VAL A 561 -13.88 13.15 -43.93
CA VAL A 561 -13.69 14.53 -43.44
C VAL A 561 -14.89 15.44 -43.70
N GLU A 562 -15.89 15.01 -44.49
CA GLU A 562 -17.13 15.75 -44.72
C GLU A 562 -18.26 15.33 -43.75
N ARG A 563 -18.05 14.30 -42.94
CA ARG A 563 -19.06 13.83 -41.97
C ARG A 563 -19.12 14.76 -40.76
N CYS A 564 -20.13 15.65 -40.74
CA CYS A 564 -20.52 16.36 -39.52
C CYS A 564 -21.04 15.35 -38.47
N VAL A 565 -20.26 15.15 -37.41
CA VAL A 565 -20.69 14.37 -36.24
C VAL A 565 -21.52 15.28 -35.35
N ASP A 566 -22.84 15.09 -35.36
CA ASP A 566 -23.72 15.73 -34.38
C ASP A 566 -23.40 15.16 -32.99
N LEU A 567 -22.87 16.00 -32.12
CA LEU A 567 -22.70 15.68 -30.71
C LEU A 567 -24.09 15.50 -30.10
N ALA A 568 -24.37 14.29 -29.59
CA ALA A 568 -25.59 14.01 -28.86
C ALA A 568 -25.69 14.95 -27.65
N THR A 569 -26.62 15.89 -27.70
CA THR A 569 -26.97 16.75 -26.58
C THR A 569 -27.81 15.95 -25.60
N VAL A 570 -27.20 15.54 -24.50
CA VAL A 570 -27.91 14.97 -23.35
C VAL A 570 -28.67 16.11 -22.65
N PRO A 571 -30.00 16.05 -22.52
CA PRO A 571 -30.76 17.04 -21.77
C PRO A 571 -30.33 17.03 -20.30
N VAL A 572 -30.14 18.21 -19.71
CA VAL A 572 -29.72 18.38 -18.29
C VAL A 572 -30.66 17.64 -17.30
N ALA A 573 -31.89 17.35 -17.70
CA ALA A 573 -32.85 16.57 -16.92
C ALA A 573 -32.49 15.07 -16.75
N GLU A 574 -31.57 14.54 -17.56
CA GLU A 574 -31.14 13.12 -17.51
C GLU A 574 -29.87 12.90 -16.68
N LEU A 575 -29.25 13.97 -16.17
CA LEU A 575 -28.22 13.91 -15.12
C LEU A 575 -28.90 13.70 -13.76
N LYS A 576 -29.34 12.46 -13.48
CA LYS A 576 -29.71 12.07 -12.11
C LYS A 576 -28.44 11.88 -11.28
N GLU A 577 -28.33 12.69 -10.24
CA GLU A 577 -27.37 12.55 -9.14
C GLU A 577 -27.36 11.12 -8.60
N THR A 578 -26.26 10.40 -8.82
CA THR A 578 -25.81 9.37 -7.87
C THR A 578 -25.20 10.07 -6.66
N MET A 579 -26.06 10.58 -5.77
CA MET A 579 -25.69 10.82 -4.38
C MET A 579 -25.69 9.49 -3.64
N LEU A 580 -24.52 9.10 -3.14
CA LEU A 580 -24.39 8.07 -2.11
C LEU A 580 -25.09 8.56 -0.83
N PRO A 581 -25.80 7.70 -0.08
CA PRO A 581 -26.38 8.09 1.19
C PRO A 581 -25.26 8.42 2.19
N LEU A 582 -25.31 9.63 2.75
CA LEU A 582 -24.58 9.97 3.96
C LEU A 582 -25.33 9.35 5.14
N ASP A 583 -24.62 8.64 6.00
CA ASP A 583 -25.14 8.12 7.25
C ASP A 583 -25.57 9.29 8.16
N ASP A 584 -26.88 9.43 8.35
CA ASP A 584 -27.49 10.25 9.40
C ASP A 584 -27.33 9.52 10.75
N ASP A 585 -26.19 9.70 11.42
CA ASP A 585 -26.03 9.39 12.85
C ASP A 585 -24.84 10.18 13.47
N GLU A 586 -24.89 11.52 13.38
CA GLU A 586 -24.17 12.39 14.32
C GLU A 586 -25.10 13.47 14.88
N ALA A 587 -25.76 13.16 15.99
CA ALA A 587 -26.45 14.14 16.82
C ALA A 587 -25.45 15.14 17.39
N LEU A 588 -25.35 16.30 16.74
CA LEU A 588 -24.55 17.44 17.19
C LEU A 588 -25.24 18.14 18.38
N PHE A 589 -24.90 17.75 19.61
CA PHE A 589 -25.30 18.50 20.82
C PHE A 589 -24.47 19.78 20.95
N GLY A 590 -24.98 20.90 20.45
CA GLY A 590 -24.44 22.23 20.70
C GLY A 590 -25.04 22.86 21.96
N PHE A 591 -24.24 23.04 23.02
CA PHE A 591 -24.63 23.88 24.16
C PHE A 591 -24.17 25.34 23.90
N ARG A 592 -25.12 26.28 23.78
CA ARG A 592 -24.85 27.71 23.91
C ARG A 592 -25.05 28.12 25.37
N TYR A 593 -24.05 28.76 25.96
CA TYR A 593 -24.24 29.54 27.19
C TYR A 593 -24.22 31.02 26.83
N ASP A 594 -25.36 31.68 26.98
CA ASP A 594 -25.43 33.14 27.10
C ASP A 594 -25.03 33.51 28.53
N VAL A 595 -23.95 34.29 28.68
CA VAL A 595 -23.58 34.89 29.97
C VAL A 595 -23.55 36.40 29.79
N ALA A 596 -24.60 37.07 30.26
CA ALA A 596 -24.61 38.52 30.42
C ALA A 596 -23.78 38.92 31.66
N PRO A 597 -22.86 39.89 31.58
CA PRO A 597 -22.08 40.32 32.73
C PRO A 597 -22.87 41.34 33.56
N THR A 598 -23.20 41.01 34.81
CA THR A 598 -23.53 42.01 35.83
C THR A 598 -22.31 42.28 36.72
N VAL A 599 -21.94 43.55 36.82
CA VAL A 599 -20.78 44.03 37.56
C VAL A 599 -21.11 44.08 39.05
N SER A 600 -20.43 43.26 39.85
CA SER A 600 -20.37 43.45 41.30
C SER A 600 -18.96 43.19 41.81
N CYS A 601 -18.31 44.26 42.24
CA CYS A 601 -16.98 44.27 42.82
C CYS A 601 -17.05 43.82 44.28
N LYS A 602 -16.98 42.51 44.53
CA LYS A 602 -16.37 41.83 45.70
C LYS A 602 -16.89 40.39 45.74
N THR A 603 -15.96 39.44 45.62
CA THR A 603 -16.14 37.97 45.55
C THR A 603 -16.59 37.42 44.19
N SER A 604 -15.65 36.77 43.50
CA SER A 604 -15.86 36.03 42.26
C SER A 604 -16.49 34.67 42.57
N VAL A 605 -17.77 34.65 42.93
CA VAL A 605 -18.56 33.41 43.03
C VAL A 605 -19.83 33.59 42.21
N PHE A 606 -19.91 32.91 41.07
CA PHE A 606 -21.14 32.81 40.29
C PHE A 606 -22.07 31.79 40.94
N LYS A 607 -23.31 32.19 41.25
CA LYS A 607 -24.39 31.27 41.61
C LYS A 607 -25.29 31.06 40.39
N PRO A 608 -25.54 29.81 39.95
CA PRO A 608 -26.58 29.55 38.96
C PRO A 608 -27.96 29.90 39.55
N ALA A 609 -28.90 30.29 38.68
CA ALA A 609 -30.31 30.40 39.05
C ALA A 609 -30.86 29.02 39.44
N ALA A 610 -31.84 29.00 40.36
CA ALA A 610 -32.46 27.76 40.80
C ALA A 610 -33.22 27.10 39.64
N LEU A 611 -32.87 25.84 39.34
CA LEU A 611 -33.58 25.02 38.34
C LEU A 611 -35.00 24.69 38.82
N SER A 612 -35.93 24.56 37.89
CA SER A 612 -37.29 24.13 38.17
C SER A 612 -37.33 22.63 38.54
N LYS A 613 -38.37 22.20 39.25
CA LYS A 613 -38.50 20.80 39.75
C LYS A 613 -38.50 19.75 38.63
N GLU A 614 -38.90 20.12 37.42
CA GLU A 614 -38.94 19.21 36.26
C GLU A 614 -37.56 19.02 35.61
N GLU A 615 -36.62 19.96 35.82
CA GLU A 615 -35.25 19.88 35.27
C GLU A 615 -34.29 19.09 36.19
N THR A 616 -34.74 18.71 37.39
CA THR A 616 -33.87 18.08 38.40
C THR A 616 -33.70 16.57 38.21
N GLU A 617 -34.60 15.90 37.48
CA GLU A 617 -34.58 14.44 37.29
C GLU A 617 -33.53 13.95 36.27
N ASN A 618 -32.95 14.83 35.45
CA ASN A 618 -31.96 14.47 34.42
C ASN A 618 -30.52 14.91 34.71
N VAL A 619 -30.21 15.38 35.92
CA VAL A 619 -28.85 15.84 36.28
C VAL A 619 -28.11 14.75 37.06
N ARG A 620 -27.20 14.02 36.40
CA ARG A 620 -26.15 13.25 37.10
C ARG A 620 -25.16 14.24 37.71
N ALA A 621 -24.79 14.01 38.98
CA ALA A 621 -24.00 14.92 39.81
C ALA A 621 -22.77 15.49 39.07
N VAL A 622 -22.73 16.81 38.94
CA VAL A 622 -21.55 17.55 38.47
C VAL A 622 -20.84 18.12 39.69
N SER A 623 -19.62 17.62 39.97
CA SER A 623 -18.72 18.24 40.92
C SER A 623 -18.07 19.47 40.29
N LEU A 624 -18.34 20.65 40.86
CA LEU A 624 -17.72 21.92 40.46
C LEU A 624 -16.25 21.94 40.87
N ALA A 625 -15.33 21.95 39.90
CA ALA A 625 -13.93 22.30 40.10
C ALA A 625 -13.71 23.77 39.68
N ALA A 626 -13.22 24.61 40.59
CA ALA A 626 -12.83 25.97 40.28
C ALA A 626 -11.39 25.99 39.73
N LEU A 627 -11.19 26.51 38.53
CA LEU A 627 -9.87 26.76 37.95
C LEU A 627 -9.36 28.14 38.41
N PHE A 628 -8.23 28.18 39.10
CA PHE A 628 -7.54 29.44 39.43
C PHE A 628 -6.37 29.65 38.47
N SER A 629 -6.40 30.71 37.65
CA SER A 629 -5.23 31.16 36.89
C SER A 629 -4.81 32.55 37.34
N GLY A 630 -3.55 32.68 37.77
CA GLY A 630 -2.92 33.97 38.08
C GLY A 630 -2.95 34.32 39.57
N ASN A 631 -1.76 34.52 40.13
CA ASN A 631 -1.43 34.87 41.54
C ASN A 631 -1.52 33.72 42.56
N TYR A 632 -0.50 32.87 42.57
CA TYR A 632 -0.32 31.77 43.54
C TYR A 632 0.05 32.23 44.96
N ASP A 633 0.35 33.51 45.16
CA ASP A 633 0.88 34.03 46.43
C ASP A 633 -0.20 34.31 47.49
N ARG A 634 -1.49 34.08 47.16
CA ARG A 634 -2.63 34.42 48.02
C ARG A 634 -3.61 33.26 48.29
N LEU A 635 -3.16 32.01 48.28
CA LEU A 635 -3.96 30.90 48.79
C LEU A 635 -4.00 30.96 50.34
N PRO A 636 -5.18 31.09 50.97
CA PRO A 636 -5.28 31.10 52.42
C PRO A 636 -4.91 29.71 52.97
N ARG A 637 -3.94 29.65 53.90
CA ARG A 637 -3.56 28.43 54.60
C ARG A 637 -4.69 27.97 55.52
N ASN A 638 -5.57 27.12 55.02
CA ASN A 638 -6.59 26.46 55.82
C ASN A 638 -6.06 25.11 56.31
N LYS A 639 -6.03 24.89 57.63
CA LYS A 639 -5.50 23.65 58.25
C LYS A 639 -6.44 22.45 58.13
N ILE A 640 -7.64 22.62 57.56
CA ILE A 640 -8.68 21.58 57.50
C ILE A 640 -9.05 21.19 56.06
N ALA A 641 -8.58 21.91 55.04
CA ALA A 641 -8.88 21.59 53.64
C ALA A 641 -7.65 21.02 52.92
N THR A 642 -7.80 19.83 52.35
CA THR A 642 -6.82 19.21 51.45
C THR A 642 -7.22 19.55 50.02
N VAL A 643 -6.29 20.10 49.23
CA VAL A 643 -6.51 20.30 47.79
C VAL A 643 -6.13 19.00 47.09
N ALA A 644 -7.14 18.26 46.62
CA ALA A 644 -6.96 17.12 45.73
C ALA A 644 -6.99 17.62 44.28
N TRP A 645 -6.00 17.24 43.48
CA TRP A 645 -6.02 17.46 42.04
C TRP A 645 -6.56 16.19 41.38
N GLU A 646 -7.78 16.26 40.85
CA GLU A 646 -8.32 15.24 39.97
C GLU A 646 -8.15 15.70 38.52
N ALA A 647 -7.46 14.90 37.71
CA ALA A 647 -7.51 15.03 36.27
C ALA A 647 -8.57 14.06 35.74
N VAL A 648 -9.73 14.57 35.34
CA VAL A 648 -10.77 13.77 34.69
C VAL A 648 -10.47 13.74 33.19
N VAL A 649 -10.20 12.55 32.64
CA VAL A 649 -10.03 12.34 31.20
C VAL A 649 -11.41 12.01 30.62
N LEU A 650 -12.01 12.97 29.93
CA LEU A 650 -13.23 12.76 29.15
C LEU A 650 -12.80 12.43 27.70
N GLN A 651 -12.91 11.14 27.34
CA GLN A 651 -12.64 10.49 26.04
C GLN A 651 -11.24 9.86 25.81
N PRO A 652 -11.18 8.72 25.07
CA PRO A 652 -9.94 7.97 24.87
C PRO A 652 -9.15 8.56 23.68
N LEU A 653 -8.13 9.36 23.95
CA LEU A 653 -7.14 9.78 22.94
C LEU A 653 -5.80 9.09 23.17
N ARG A 654 -5.19 8.64 22.06
CA ARG A 654 -3.93 7.90 21.99
C ARG A 654 -2.74 8.78 22.40
N ALA A 655 -2.02 8.33 23.42
CA ALA A 655 -0.66 8.69 23.85
C ALA A 655 -0.38 10.17 24.20
N PHE A 656 -0.19 10.45 25.49
CA PHE A 656 0.58 11.60 25.97
C PHE A 656 1.90 11.14 26.60
N HIS A 657 2.99 11.84 26.27
CA HIS A 657 4.23 11.80 27.03
C HIS A 657 4.13 12.78 28.21
N TYR A 658 4.29 12.28 29.45
CA TYR A 658 4.53 13.16 30.59
C TYR A 658 5.99 13.62 30.58
N VAL A 659 6.23 14.94 30.58
CA VAL A 659 7.52 15.51 30.98
C VAL A 659 7.36 16.07 32.38
N CYS A 660 7.90 15.36 33.37
CA CYS A 660 8.03 15.90 34.72
C CYS A 660 9.28 16.79 34.77
N ILE A 661 9.09 18.11 34.76
CA ILE A 661 10.19 19.07 34.99
C ILE A 661 10.32 19.26 36.51
N ILE A 662 11.36 18.65 37.10
CA ILE A 662 11.77 18.95 38.47
C ILE A 662 12.78 20.09 38.42
N THR A 663 12.36 21.31 38.74
CA THR A 663 13.27 22.44 38.91
C THR A 663 13.88 22.37 40.31
N VAL A 664 15.10 21.83 40.41
CA VAL A 664 15.88 21.85 41.67
C VAL A 664 16.74 23.11 41.67
N ALA A 665 16.45 24.04 42.57
CA ALA A 665 17.35 25.16 42.84
C ALA A 665 18.69 24.62 43.38
N ALA A 666 19.78 25.05 42.75
CA ALA A 666 21.11 24.49 42.88
C ALA A 666 21.64 24.40 44.32
N ALA A 667 22.11 23.21 44.70
CA ALA A 667 23.14 23.04 45.71
C ALA A 667 24.06 21.89 45.28
N ASN A 668 25.37 22.17 45.22
CA ASN A 668 26.46 21.32 44.72
C ASN A 668 26.69 20.05 45.58
N ASP A 669 25.76 19.10 45.60
CA ASP A 669 25.93 17.83 46.29
C ASP A 669 26.04 16.65 45.31
N LYS A 670 27.24 16.08 45.19
CA LYS A 670 27.55 14.93 44.32
C LYS A 670 26.74 13.67 44.69
N ARG A 671 26.25 13.55 45.94
CA ARG A 671 25.39 12.43 46.36
C ARG A 671 23.98 12.50 45.77
N LEU A 672 23.44 13.70 45.55
CA LEU A 672 22.11 13.87 44.96
C LEU A 672 22.08 13.38 43.50
N SER A 673 23.18 13.54 42.75
CA SER A 673 23.27 13.07 41.37
C SER A 673 23.23 11.55 41.22
N GLY A 674 23.68 10.80 42.25
CA GLY A 674 23.60 9.34 42.27
C GLY A 674 22.19 8.83 42.55
N ILE A 675 21.46 9.51 43.44
CA ILE A 675 20.07 9.20 43.77
C ILE A 675 19.17 9.51 42.56
N LEU A 676 19.40 10.63 41.86
CA LEU A 676 18.63 10.99 40.66
C LEU A 676 18.85 10.02 39.48
N ARG A 677 20.06 9.45 39.32
CA ARG A 677 20.30 8.35 38.36
C ARG A 677 19.60 7.05 38.76
N GLY A 678 19.48 6.78 40.06
CA GLY A 678 18.71 5.64 40.57
C GLY A 678 17.22 5.79 40.32
N VAL A 679 16.67 6.99 40.51
CA VAL A 679 15.24 7.30 40.28
C VAL A 679 14.88 7.24 38.80
N ASN A 680 15.73 7.72 37.89
CA ASN A 680 15.50 7.57 36.44
C ASN A 680 15.44 6.10 35.99
N ARG A 681 16.26 5.21 36.58
CA ARG A 681 16.21 3.77 36.30
C ARG A 681 14.94 3.09 36.81
N VAL A 682 14.41 3.55 37.96
CA VAL A 682 13.15 3.05 38.53
C VAL A 682 11.96 3.51 37.68
N ILE A 683 12.01 4.72 37.13
CA ILE A 683 10.97 5.26 36.24
C ILE A 683 10.97 4.55 34.88
N GLU A 684 12.14 4.23 34.31
CA GLU A 684 12.23 3.41 33.08
C GLU A 684 11.62 2.01 33.27
N GLN A 685 11.78 1.38 34.45
CA GLN A 685 11.17 0.08 34.75
C GLN A 685 9.65 0.14 35.00
N ILE A 686 9.11 1.27 35.44
CA ILE A 686 7.66 1.42 35.72
C ILE A 686 6.86 1.73 34.45
N THR A 687 7.51 2.07 33.33
CA THR A 687 6.84 2.39 32.05
C THR A 687 6.30 1.16 31.30
N LEU A 688 6.27 -0.02 31.93
CA LEU A 688 5.80 -1.29 31.35
C LEU A 688 4.68 -1.95 32.16
N VAL A 689 3.90 -1.18 32.91
CA VAL A 689 2.66 -1.66 33.53
C VAL A 689 1.51 -0.74 33.12
N GLN A 690 0.64 -1.24 32.26
CA GLN A 690 -0.61 -0.57 31.91
C GLN A 690 -1.55 -0.56 33.13
N LEU A 691 -2.01 0.64 33.49
CA LEU A 691 -3.05 0.95 34.47
C LEU A 691 -2.75 0.58 35.94
N SER A 692 -2.11 1.50 36.66
CA SER A 692 -2.28 1.63 38.11
C SER A 692 -2.19 3.10 38.50
N LEU A 693 -3.19 3.59 39.24
CA LEU A 693 -3.25 4.95 39.77
C LEU A 693 -2.33 5.05 40.99
N PHE A 694 -1.29 5.87 40.94
CA PHE A 694 -0.41 6.13 42.09
C PHE A 694 -0.75 7.49 42.71
N MET A 695 -1.18 7.50 43.97
CA MET A 695 -1.21 8.73 44.76
C MET A 695 0.03 8.81 45.64
N LEU A 696 0.87 9.83 45.38
CA LEU A 696 2.01 10.17 46.24
C LEU A 696 1.59 11.26 47.22
N GLN A 697 1.44 10.93 48.51
CA GLN A 697 1.22 11.91 49.56
C GLN A 697 2.54 12.22 50.28
N VAL A 698 3.06 13.43 50.13
CA VAL A 698 4.21 13.92 50.90
C VAL A 698 3.68 14.73 52.07
N THR A 699 3.82 14.22 53.29
CA THR A 699 3.45 14.96 54.51
C THR A 699 4.73 15.43 55.21
N VAL A 700 4.90 16.75 55.36
CA VAL A 700 5.97 17.34 56.16
C VAL A 700 5.37 17.78 57.49
N SER A 701 5.54 16.96 58.53
CA SER A 701 5.15 17.34 59.90
C SER A 701 6.33 17.96 60.63
N GLY A 702 6.24 19.24 60.98
CA GLY A 702 7.14 19.88 61.94
C GLY A 702 6.43 20.10 63.27
N THR A 703 7.01 19.58 64.36
CA THR A 703 6.65 19.96 65.74
C THR A 703 7.74 20.87 66.35
N PRO A 704 7.39 21.86 67.20
CA PRO A 704 8.32 22.83 67.79
C PRO A 704 9.12 22.24 68.98
N PRO A 705 10.18 22.93 69.49
CA PRO A 705 11.51 22.34 69.60
C PRO A 705 11.96 21.94 71.01
N LYS A 706 12.92 21.00 71.08
CA LYS A 706 14.03 21.03 72.04
C LYS A 706 15.34 20.71 71.32
N ILE A 707 16.34 21.51 71.66
CA ILE A 707 17.61 21.75 70.95
C ILE A 707 18.55 20.54 71.04
N MET A 708 18.98 20.02 69.89
CA MET A 708 20.37 19.60 69.59
C MET A 708 20.53 19.35 68.06
N PRO A 709 21.71 19.60 67.46
CA PRO A 709 21.88 19.57 66.01
C PRO A 709 22.08 18.13 65.54
N ILE A 710 21.03 17.50 65.00
CA ILE A 710 21.16 16.25 64.27
C ILE A 710 20.57 16.47 62.87
N LYS A 711 21.37 16.15 61.85
CA LYS A 711 21.03 16.20 60.42
C LYS A 711 19.63 15.58 60.18
N PRO A 712 18.77 16.19 59.34
CA PRO A 712 17.46 15.61 59.05
C PRO A 712 17.65 14.25 58.37
N LYS A 713 17.25 13.18 59.03
CA LYS A 713 17.01 11.89 58.38
C LYS A 713 15.67 12.00 57.67
N ILE A 714 15.70 11.94 56.34
CA ILE A 714 14.49 11.78 55.54
C ILE A 714 14.05 10.32 55.72
N TYR A 715 12.90 10.11 56.34
CA TYR A 715 12.23 8.81 56.36
C TYR A 715 11.14 8.81 55.29
N LEU A 716 11.31 7.97 54.27
CA LEU A 716 10.22 7.62 53.37
C LEU A 716 9.35 6.61 54.11
N THR A 717 8.14 7.01 54.49
CA THR A 717 7.17 6.10 55.09
C THR A 717 6.08 5.89 54.06
N CYS A 718 5.91 4.65 53.60
CA CYS A 718 4.77 4.26 52.80
C CYS A 718 3.69 3.77 53.75
N SER A 719 2.54 4.44 53.78
CA SER A 719 1.40 4.03 54.60
C SER A 719 0.23 3.72 53.66
N VAL A 720 -0.25 2.48 53.70
CA VAL A 720 -1.43 2.06 52.95
C VAL A 720 -2.63 2.13 53.88
N ARG A 721 -3.66 2.89 53.50
CA ARG A 721 -4.92 2.97 54.24
C ARG A 721 -5.91 1.98 53.64
N LEU A 722 -6.35 1.00 54.43
CA LEU A 722 -7.48 0.14 54.10
C LEU A 722 -8.73 0.59 54.88
N PRO A 723 -9.94 0.50 54.31
CA PRO A 723 -11.18 0.85 55.02
C PRO A 723 -11.72 -0.35 55.84
N PRO A 724 -12.48 -0.12 56.92
CA PRO A 724 -12.12 0.59 58.15
C PRO A 724 -11.48 -0.36 59.20
N GLN A 725 -10.63 0.22 60.06
CA GLN A 725 -10.05 -0.36 61.28
C GLN A 725 -8.83 -1.30 61.13
N SER A 726 -7.68 -0.73 60.75
CA SER A 726 -6.43 -0.66 61.57
C SER A 726 -5.25 -0.27 60.67
N TRP A 727 -4.23 0.39 61.26
CA TRP A 727 -3.01 0.77 60.56
C TRP A 727 -1.96 -0.33 60.72
N CYS A 728 -1.43 -0.88 59.62
CA CYS A 728 -0.23 -1.71 59.68
C CYS A 728 0.98 -0.85 59.32
N LYS A 729 2.01 -0.88 60.18
CA LYS A 729 3.25 -0.13 60.00
C LYS A 729 4.29 -1.08 59.42
N VAL A 730 4.68 -0.87 58.17
CA VAL A 730 5.82 -1.58 57.58
C VAL A 730 7.04 -0.68 57.71
N SER A 731 7.94 -1.03 58.62
CA SER A 731 9.28 -0.44 58.67
C SER A 731 10.23 -1.28 57.84
N SER A 732 11.17 -0.62 57.16
CA SER A 732 12.36 -1.27 56.58
C SER A 732 13.23 -1.91 57.64
#